data_AF-A0A1I2UMM2-F1
#
_entry.id   AF-A0A1I2UMM2-F1
#
_cell.length_a   1.000
_cell.length_b   1.000
_cell.length_c   1.000
_cell.angle_alpha   90.00
_cell.angle_beta   90.00
_cell.angle_gamma   90.00
#
_symmetry.space_group_name_H-M   'P 1'
#
loop_
_entity.id
_entity.type
_entity.pdbx_description
1 polymer ?
#
loop_
_entity_poly.entity_id
_entity_poly.type
_entity_poly.pdbx_seq_one_letter_code
_entity_poly.pdbx_strand_id
1 'polypeptide(L)'
;MPLTLVLLKADIKAFCRVLICNLNPGLSITLLLCLITFSPAALAADKVVLQLKWKHQFQFAGFYAALKEGYFAEEGIDVDIREVDTERSATDIVLSGDAHFGIADSSLVLSRLEGRPLVVVAAIFQHSPMVLITLESSGILSPLELKNKKIMYQRNIDDAVLLAMFTELGLTDEDHTHIAHSFRDDALISGDIDAMSAYITDQPFYFKERGIPINILSPANYGIDFYGDMIFVEESYLRENKEQVLAFRRASLKGWLYAIGHQEEMVDWILNNLKTDKSREHLLYEAERTARLIQPELVELGYFSANRFLRIADIYKSLGLAPINGEIEGIDYVTYYAGEDAHLRWIYSSILVLVTLSILALVLWVINQRLKREVVLRTLKFEEANYSLTRYLQMLNKYVVSCSITKDGIISEVSKAYCDLSGYSSDELVGKPHSMFRHPEVPTDVYRTIWRTIKQNKVWSGELLHRNKLGYDYWVSSEIEPHRDMYGTVIGYTEVSADITDQKKIESMSLTDSLTGLANRRQLDDAFQQSSALAKRYTRPLSIVIFDIDYFKTVNDTYGHLAGDKVLKSIADVLGSTTRRGDIRGRWGGDEFVLIFPETDINNAQRVAETVRIAVCDIVIDGLPRQHCSFGVAQWDNAENLDKLLERADSALYRAKEKGRNRVEVCL
;
A
#
# COMPACT_ATOMS: atom_id res chain seq x y z
N MET A 1 -5.35 35.13 -1.01
CA MET A 1 -5.49 33.69 -0.67
C MET A 1 -4.80 33.43 0.68
N PRO A 2 -5.47 33.60 1.84
CA PRO A 2 -4.82 33.45 3.15
C PRO A 2 -5.46 32.33 3.96
N LEU A 3 -4.89 31.12 3.94
CA LEU A 3 -5.21 30.09 4.94
C LEU A 3 -4.06 29.11 5.23
N THR A 4 -2.88 29.29 4.62
CA THR A 4 -1.77 28.32 4.74
C THR A 4 -0.68 28.72 5.75
N LEU A 5 -0.66 29.94 6.29
CA LEU A 5 0.39 30.37 7.23
C LEU A 5 0.07 30.18 8.72
N VAL A 6 -1.17 29.86 9.09
CA VAL A 6 -1.57 29.66 10.50
C VAL A 6 -1.37 28.21 10.97
N LEU A 7 -1.30 27.25 10.04
CA LEU A 7 -1.13 25.83 10.38
C LEU A 7 0.32 25.41 10.67
N LEU A 8 1.34 26.21 10.30
CA LEU A 8 2.75 25.83 10.54
C LEU A 8 3.27 26.10 11.96
N LYS A 9 2.60 26.96 12.75
CA LYS A 9 3.03 27.28 14.13
C LYS A 9 2.45 26.33 15.19
N ALA A 10 1.35 25.63 14.91
CA ALA A 10 0.70 24.75 15.87
C ALA A 10 1.38 23.36 15.95
N ASP A 11 1.94 22.85 14.85
CA ASP A 11 2.53 21.51 14.81
C ASP A 11 3.97 21.41 15.32
N ILE A 12 4.72 22.51 15.38
CA ILE A 12 6.10 22.49 15.90
C ILE A 12 6.13 22.21 17.41
N LYS A 13 5.16 22.75 18.18
CA LYS A 13 5.06 22.48 19.62
C LYS A 13 4.67 21.04 19.94
N ALA A 14 3.85 20.41 19.09
CA ALA A 14 3.46 19.01 19.22
C ALA A 14 4.62 18.08 18.82
N PHE A 15 5.34 18.41 17.74
CA PHE A 15 6.50 17.65 17.26
C PHE A 15 7.68 17.70 18.27
N CYS A 16 7.93 18.85 18.90
CA CYS A 16 8.94 18.98 19.95
C CYS A 16 8.61 18.18 21.22
N ARG A 17 7.32 18.05 21.60
CA ARG A 17 6.93 17.25 22.77
C ARG A 17 7.11 15.74 22.57
N VAL A 18 6.97 15.25 21.33
CA VAL A 18 7.16 13.84 21.01
C VAL A 18 8.64 13.46 20.92
N LEU A 19 9.51 14.39 20.48
CA LEU A 19 10.95 14.15 20.40
C LEU A 19 11.64 14.15 21.78
N ILE A 20 11.16 14.94 22.74
CA ILE A 20 11.80 15.10 24.06
C ILE A 20 11.58 13.88 24.98
N CYS A 21 10.55 13.06 24.75
CA CYS A 21 10.23 11.94 25.65
C CYS A 21 10.97 10.63 25.34
N ASN A 22 11.80 10.52 24.29
CA ASN A 22 12.38 9.23 23.86
C ASN A 22 13.86 9.27 23.43
N LEU A 23 14.66 10.24 23.90
CA LEU A 23 16.08 10.31 23.51
C LEU A 23 17.04 10.16 24.70
N ASN A 24 18.06 9.33 24.47
CA ASN A 24 19.15 8.96 25.38
C ASN A 24 19.82 10.19 26.04
N PRO A 25 20.22 10.10 27.33
CA PRO A 25 20.74 11.24 28.11
C PRO A 25 22.06 11.84 27.59
N GLY A 26 22.73 11.22 26.62
CA GLY A 26 23.93 11.77 25.97
C GLY A 26 23.69 12.83 24.89
N LEU A 27 22.48 12.92 24.31
CA LEU A 27 22.17 13.88 23.24
C LEU A 27 21.67 15.24 23.76
N SER A 28 21.24 15.31 25.02
CA SER A 28 20.69 16.54 25.62
C SER A 28 21.75 17.61 25.91
N ILE A 29 23.01 17.22 26.11
CA ILE A 29 24.09 18.18 26.42
C ILE A 29 24.51 18.95 25.15
N THR A 30 24.50 18.30 23.99
CA THR A 30 24.83 18.95 22.70
C THR A 30 23.73 19.89 22.22
N LEU A 31 22.45 19.58 22.51
CA LEU A 31 21.33 20.47 22.18
C LEU A 31 21.24 21.68 23.13
N LEU A 32 21.62 21.51 24.40
CA LEU A 32 21.64 22.61 25.37
C LEU A 32 22.77 23.62 25.09
N LEU A 33 23.89 23.17 24.54
CA LEU A 33 24.99 24.05 24.11
C LEU A 33 24.66 24.89 22.86
N CYS A 34 23.79 24.42 21.96
CA CYS A 34 23.30 25.23 20.83
C CYS A 34 22.21 26.24 21.23
N LEU A 35 21.56 26.07 22.38
CA LEU A 35 20.54 27.00 22.88
C LEU A 35 21.11 28.15 23.71
N ILE A 36 22.39 28.07 24.14
CA ILE A 36 23.07 29.11 24.92
C ILE A 36 23.81 30.12 24.03
N THR A 37 23.93 29.88 22.71
CA THR A 37 24.51 30.85 21.76
C THR A 37 23.47 31.80 21.13
N PHE A 38 22.20 31.71 21.52
CA PHE A 38 21.15 32.68 21.15
C PHE A 38 20.67 33.43 22.40
N SER A 39 21.59 34.04 23.15
CA SER A 39 21.23 35.29 23.81
C SER A 39 21.07 36.33 22.71
N PRO A 40 19.95 37.09 22.63
CA PRO A 40 20.01 38.35 21.92
C PRO A 40 21.04 39.16 22.69
N ALA A 41 22.26 39.26 22.14
CA ALA A 41 23.10 40.38 22.47
C ALA A 41 22.19 41.59 22.28
N ALA A 42 22.03 42.39 23.33
CA ALA A 42 21.46 43.72 23.19
C ALA A 42 22.39 44.47 22.23
N LEU A 43 22.16 44.30 20.93
CA LEU A 43 22.69 45.14 19.89
C LEU A 43 22.24 46.54 20.29
N ALA A 44 23.20 47.42 20.51
CA ALA A 44 22.90 48.82 20.74
C ALA A 44 22.00 49.26 19.57
N ALA A 45 20.78 49.72 19.88
CA ALA A 45 19.85 50.13 18.85
C ALA A 45 20.51 51.23 18.01
N ASP A 46 20.57 51.04 16.70
CA ASP A 46 21.22 52.01 15.83
C ASP A 46 20.35 53.28 15.82
N LYS A 47 20.97 54.41 16.18
CA LYS A 47 20.28 55.69 16.22
C LYS A 47 20.14 56.28 14.83
N VAL A 48 18.91 56.52 14.41
CA VAL A 48 18.58 57.20 13.16
C VAL A 48 17.72 58.42 13.42
N VAL A 49 17.66 59.32 12.43
CA VAL A 49 16.94 60.58 12.53
C VAL A 49 15.95 60.65 11.38
N LEU A 50 14.70 60.95 11.70
CA LEU A 50 13.66 61.31 10.75
C LEU A 50 13.43 62.82 10.76
N GLN A 51 13.71 63.48 9.64
CA GLN A 51 13.43 64.89 9.44
C GLN A 51 12.04 65.09 8.83
N LEU A 52 11.13 65.70 9.59
CA LEU A 52 9.79 66.05 9.09
C LEU A 52 9.85 67.32 8.24
N LYS A 53 8.91 67.44 7.30
CA LYS A 53 8.72 68.66 6.50
C LYS A 53 7.87 69.73 7.17
N TRP A 54 7.19 69.41 8.27
CA TRP A 54 6.32 70.34 8.99
C TRP A 54 6.38 70.12 10.51
N LYS A 55 5.60 70.91 11.25
CA LYS A 55 5.45 70.82 12.71
C LYS A 55 4.73 69.53 13.13
N HIS A 56 4.89 69.12 14.38
CA HIS A 56 4.22 67.98 14.98
C HIS A 56 2.70 68.10 14.88
N GLN A 57 2.08 67.16 14.17
CA GLN A 57 0.64 67.06 13.97
C GLN A 57 0.24 65.65 13.48
N PHE A 58 -1.06 65.41 13.25
CA PHE A 58 -1.54 64.08 12.89
C PHE A 58 -1.03 63.60 11.51
N GLN A 59 -0.66 64.51 10.61
CA GLN A 59 0.02 64.19 9.35
C GLN A 59 1.22 63.23 9.50
N PHE A 60 1.85 63.18 10.68
CA PHE A 60 3.00 62.31 10.96
C PHE A 60 2.69 61.20 11.97
N ALA A 61 1.40 60.95 12.27
CA ALA A 61 0.95 60.07 13.34
C ALA A 61 1.49 58.64 13.25
N GLY A 62 1.73 58.11 12.05
CA GLY A 62 2.29 56.78 11.89
C GLY A 62 3.69 56.62 12.48
N PHE A 63 4.54 57.65 12.42
CA PHE A 63 5.87 57.60 13.01
C PHE A 63 5.82 57.66 14.53
N TYR A 64 4.93 58.48 15.08
CA TYR A 64 4.69 58.53 16.52
C TYR A 64 4.07 57.24 17.05
N ALA A 65 3.15 56.63 16.30
CA ALA A 65 2.60 55.33 16.64
C ALA A 65 3.69 54.25 16.65
N ALA A 66 4.60 54.25 15.67
CA ALA A 66 5.74 53.33 15.65
C ALA A 66 6.69 53.53 16.84
N LEU A 67 6.88 54.76 17.31
CA LEU A 67 7.62 55.05 18.56
C LEU A 67 6.85 54.57 19.79
N LYS A 68 5.58 54.96 19.94
CA LYS A 68 4.69 54.64 21.06
C LYS A 68 4.57 53.13 21.27
N GLU A 69 4.34 52.38 20.19
CA GLU A 69 4.14 50.93 20.22
C GLU A 69 5.45 50.15 20.21
N GLY A 70 6.60 50.82 20.16
CA GLY A 70 7.91 50.20 20.17
C GLY A 70 8.29 49.48 18.87
N TYR A 71 7.59 49.72 17.76
CA TYR A 71 7.84 49.05 16.48
C TYR A 71 9.24 49.34 15.91
N PHE A 72 9.79 50.53 16.17
CA PHE A 72 11.19 50.81 15.82
C PHE A 72 12.17 49.99 16.68
N ALA A 73 11.92 49.89 17.99
CA ALA A 73 12.74 49.11 18.91
C ALA A 73 12.67 47.59 18.61
N GLU A 74 11.50 47.08 18.20
CA GLU A 74 11.32 45.69 17.72
C GLU A 74 12.21 45.38 16.51
N GLU A 75 12.43 46.36 15.63
CA GLU A 75 13.29 46.26 14.45
C GLU A 75 14.75 46.65 14.76
N GLY A 76 15.10 46.91 16.03
CA GLY A 76 16.46 47.20 16.49
C GLY A 76 16.94 48.64 16.21
N ILE A 77 16.03 49.56 15.95
CA ILE A 77 16.35 50.96 15.59
C ILE A 77 15.81 51.91 16.67
N ASP A 78 16.61 52.91 17.03
CA ASP A 78 16.20 54.04 17.86
C ASP A 78 16.01 55.28 16.98
N VAL A 79 14.82 55.87 16.97
CA VAL A 79 14.45 56.94 16.03
C VAL A 79 14.25 58.27 16.75
N ASP A 80 15.03 59.27 16.36
CA ASP A 80 14.83 60.67 16.72
C ASP A 80 13.98 61.36 15.63
N ILE A 81 12.80 61.88 15.99
CA ILE A 81 11.91 62.58 15.04
C ILE A 81 12.02 64.08 15.26
N ARG A 82 12.46 64.81 14.22
CA ARG A 82 12.66 66.26 14.27
C ARG A 82 11.59 66.98 13.46
N GLU A 83 11.04 68.05 14.03
CA GLU A 83 10.16 68.98 13.30
C GLU A 83 10.91 69.71 12.18
N VAL A 84 10.14 70.36 11.31
CA VAL A 84 10.66 71.25 10.27
C VAL A 84 11.73 72.22 10.78
N ASP A 85 12.81 72.34 10.00
CA ASP A 85 13.86 73.33 10.16
C ASP A 85 13.47 74.61 9.39
N THR A 86 13.66 75.78 10.00
CA THR A 86 13.24 77.07 9.41
C THR A 86 14.17 77.59 8.32
N GLU A 87 15.40 77.05 8.25
CA GLU A 87 16.44 77.51 7.33
C GLU A 87 16.71 76.50 6.20
N ARG A 88 16.59 75.20 6.48
CA ARG A 88 16.92 74.13 5.53
C ARG A 88 15.73 73.23 5.24
N SER A 89 15.59 72.83 3.98
CA SER A 89 14.57 71.85 3.59
C SER A 89 14.90 70.45 4.12
N ALA A 90 13.89 69.59 4.28
CA ALA A 90 14.11 68.20 4.68
C ALA A 90 15.03 67.44 3.70
N THR A 91 14.96 67.77 2.40
CA THR A 91 15.83 67.18 1.38
C THR A 91 17.28 67.62 1.54
N ASP A 92 17.55 68.90 1.82
CA ASP A 92 18.92 69.38 2.06
C ASP A 92 19.52 68.78 3.34
N ILE A 93 18.72 68.63 4.41
CA ILE A 93 19.16 68.03 5.67
C ILE A 93 19.58 66.58 5.46
N VAL A 94 18.77 65.78 4.74
CA VAL A 94 19.11 64.39 4.44
C VAL A 94 20.33 64.28 3.54
N LEU A 95 20.44 65.12 2.50
CA LEU A 95 21.61 65.15 1.61
C LEU A 95 22.91 65.54 2.33
N SER A 96 22.82 66.38 3.37
CA SER A 96 23.97 66.76 4.18
C SER A 96 24.42 65.68 5.18
N GLY A 97 23.61 64.66 5.42
CA GLY A 97 23.85 63.61 6.41
C GLY A 97 23.42 63.94 7.84
N ASP A 98 22.81 65.12 8.07
CA ASP A 98 22.31 65.53 9.39
C ASP A 98 21.07 64.74 9.83
N ALA A 99 20.35 64.14 8.87
CA ALA A 99 19.29 63.17 9.08
C ALA A 99 19.40 62.00 8.11
N HIS A 100 18.93 60.83 8.52
CA HIS A 100 19.01 59.60 7.74
C HIS A 100 17.78 59.40 6.86
N PHE A 101 16.61 59.77 7.37
CA PHE A 101 15.33 59.70 6.70
C PHE A 101 14.69 61.08 6.63
N GLY A 102 13.93 61.33 5.59
CA GLY A 102 13.13 62.55 5.47
C GLY A 102 11.71 62.26 5.00
N ILE A 103 10.82 63.21 5.27
CA ILE A 103 9.49 63.28 4.67
C ILE A 103 9.47 64.44 3.68
N ALA A 104 9.05 64.17 2.45
CA ALA A 104 8.84 65.17 1.42
C ALA A 104 7.72 64.68 0.48
N ASP A 105 7.27 65.54 -0.43
CA ASP A 105 6.24 65.22 -1.41
C ASP A 105 6.83 65.00 -2.80
N SER A 106 6.06 65.26 -3.85
CA SER A 106 6.51 65.15 -5.25
C SER A 106 7.74 65.99 -5.58
N SER A 107 8.14 66.94 -4.72
CA SER A 107 9.44 67.62 -4.73
C SER A 107 10.65 66.68 -4.87
N LEU A 108 10.52 65.43 -4.43
CA LEU A 108 11.55 64.39 -4.60
C LEU A 108 11.80 64.03 -6.07
N VAL A 109 10.74 64.02 -6.89
CA VAL A 109 10.86 63.77 -8.34
C VAL A 109 11.61 64.91 -9.00
N LEU A 110 11.29 66.15 -8.63
CA LEU A 110 12.01 67.33 -9.11
C LEU A 110 13.49 67.29 -8.71
N SER A 111 13.76 67.01 -7.43
CA SER A 111 15.13 66.90 -6.90
C SER A 111 15.94 65.85 -7.68
N ARG A 112 15.34 64.70 -8.01
CA ARG A 112 16.01 63.67 -8.81
C ARG A 112 16.30 64.14 -10.23
N LEU A 113 15.36 64.83 -10.88
CA LEU A 113 15.57 65.41 -12.23
C LEU A 113 16.70 66.45 -12.26
N GLU A 114 16.96 67.12 -11.15
CA GLU A 114 18.09 68.05 -10.97
C GLU A 114 19.41 67.34 -10.64
N GLY A 115 19.43 66.01 -10.59
CA GLY A 115 20.61 65.21 -10.28
C GLY A 115 20.89 65.06 -8.78
N ARG A 116 19.96 65.41 -7.90
CA ARG A 116 20.12 65.18 -6.45
C ARG A 116 19.82 63.71 -6.12
N PRO A 117 20.72 63.00 -5.42
CA PRO A 117 20.67 61.54 -5.27
C PRO A 117 19.70 61.09 -4.16
N LEU A 118 18.42 61.44 -4.28
CA LEU A 118 17.37 61.04 -3.33
C LEU A 118 16.62 59.80 -3.83
N VAL A 119 16.23 58.92 -2.92
CA VAL A 119 15.51 57.67 -3.21
C VAL A 119 14.27 57.55 -2.33
N VAL A 120 13.12 57.31 -2.95
CA VAL A 120 11.84 57.08 -2.26
C VAL A 120 11.78 55.63 -1.78
N VAL A 121 11.44 55.46 -0.51
CA VAL A 121 11.29 54.13 0.13
C VAL A 121 9.84 53.76 0.43
N ALA A 122 8.94 54.74 0.56
CA ALA A 122 7.50 54.50 0.70
C ALA A 122 6.70 55.76 0.36
N ALA A 123 5.53 55.60 -0.26
CA ALA A 123 4.54 56.67 -0.35
C ALA A 123 3.42 56.45 0.68
N ILE A 124 3.31 57.37 1.63
CA ILE A 124 2.29 57.31 2.68
C ILE A 124 1.00 57.91 2.13
N PHE A 125 1.04 59.11 1.55
CA PHE A 125 -0.16 59.75 1.01
C PHE A 125 -0.24 59.47 -0.49
N GLN A 126 -1.29 58.77 -0.91
CA GLN A 126 -1.51 58.44 -2.32
C GLN A 126 -1.95 59.65 -3.15
N HIS A 127 -2.39 60.73 -2.52
CA HIS A 127 -2.75 61.99 -3.15
C HIS A 127 -2.13 63.17 -2.39
N SER A 128 -1.71 64.20 -3.12
CA SER A 128 -1.23 65.44 -2.51
C SER A 128 -2.34 66.08 -1.66
N PRO A 129 -2.04 66.54 -0.43
CA PRO A 129 -3.00 67.28 0.39
C PRO A 129 -3.23 68.71 -0.13
N MET A 130 -2.42 69.19 -1.07
CA MET A 130 -2.43 70.58 -1.54
C MET A 130 -3.67 70.89 -2.36
N VAL A 131 -4.38 71.96 -1.97
CA VAL A 131 -5.57 72.48 -2.63
C VAL A 131 -5.54 74.01 -2.66
N LEU A 132 -6.39 74.62 -3.49
CA LEU A 132 -6.76 76.02 -3.34
C LEU A 132 -8.11 76.11 -2.64
N ILE A 133 -8.25 77.07 -1.72
CA ILE A 133 -9.52 77.38 -1.09
C ILE A 133 -9.95 78.81 -1.41
N THR A 134 -11.26 78.99 -1.57
CA THR A 134 -11.93 80.28 -1.76
C THR A 134 -13.12 80.36 -0.84
N LEU A 135 -13.63 81.57 -0.53
CA LEU A 135 -14.89 81.68 0.20
C LEU A 135 -16.07 81.28 -0.71
N GLU A 136 -17.07 80.58 -0.18
CA GLU A 136 -18.28 80.27 -0.97
C GLU A 136 -18.97 81.56 -1.44
N SER A 137 -18.94 82.62 -0.61
CA SER A 137 -19.45 83.95 -0.93
C SER A 137 -18.72 84.66 -2.07
N SER A 138 -17.50 84.24 -2.43
CA SER A 138 -16.75 84.81 -3.57
C SER A 138 -17.32 84.40 -4.92
N GLY A 139 -18.10 83.31 -4.96
CA GLY A 139 -18.61 82.70 -6.20
C GLY A 139 -17.55 81.99 -7.04
N ILE A 140 -16.29 81.90 -6.59
CA ILE A 140 -15.20 81.24 -7.31
C ILE A 140 -15.30 79.72 -7.06
N LEU A 141 -15.75 78.98 -8.06
CA LEU A 141 -15.99 77.53 -8.04
C LEU A 141 -15.00 76.74 -8.92
N SER A 142 -14.24 77.42 -9.77
CA SER A 142 -13.28 76.81 -10.68
C SER A 142 -11.97 77.61 -10.74
N PRO A 143 -10.79 76.96 -10.90
CA PRO A 143 -9.55 77.68 -11.09
C PRO A 143 -9.56 78.64 -12.29
N LEU A 144 -10.37 78.37 -13.33
CA LEU A 144 -10.51 79.26 -14.49
C LEU A 144 -11.08 80.65 -14.15
N GLU A 145 -11.77 80.77 -13.01
CA GLU A 145 -12.33 82.03 -12.51
C GLU A 145 -11.32 82.84 -11.67
N LEU A 146 -10.10 82.32 -11.50
CA LEU A 146 -9.01 83.00 -10.81
C LEU A 146 -8.34 84.09 -11.64
N LYS A 147 -8.78 84.32 -12.88
CA LYS A 147 -8.26 85.38 -13.73
C LYS A 147 -8.54 86.77 -13.11
N ASN A 148 -7.50 87.58 -13.03
CA ASN A 148 -7.39 88.86 -12.36
C ASN A 148 -7.65 88.82 -10.83
N LYS A 149 -7.48 87.65 -10.20
CA LYS A 149 -7.64 87.48 -8.75
C LYS A 149 -6.32 87.51 -8.02
N LYS A 150 -6.36 87.75 -6.71
CA LYS A 150 -5.20 87.67 -5.82
C LYS A 150 -5.14 86.28 -5.20
N ILE A 151 -4.09 85.55 -5.51
CA ILE A 151 -3.90 84.16 -5.05
C ILE A 151 -2.69 84.11 -4.14
N MET A 152 -2.90 83.67 -2.90
CA MET A 152 -1.83 83.46 -1.93
C MET A 152 -1.29 82.04 -1.99
N TYR A 153 -0.06 81.86 -2.47
CA TYR A 153 0.57 80.54 -2.56
C TYR A 153 2.10 80.68 -2.53
N GLN A 154 2.83 79.59 -2.35
CA GLN A 154 4.29 79.58 -2.39
C GLN A 154 4.79 79.38 -3.83
N ARG A 155 5.81 80.14 -4.25
CA ARG A 155 6.50 79.91 -5.54
C ARG A 155 7.75 79.04 -5.34
N ASN A 156 7.62 78.00 -4.54
CA ASN A 156 8.67 77.02 -4.29
C ASN A 156 8.15 75.61 -4.66
N ILE A 157 8.92 74.59 -4.31
CA ILE A 157 8.64 73.22 -4.71
C ILE A 157 7.39 72.66 -3.99
N ASP A 158 7.06 73.14 -2.79
CA ASP A 158 5.96 72.62 -1.97
C ASP A 158 4.58 72.85 -2.62
N ASP A 159 4.41 73.97 -3.33
CA ASP A 159 3.17 74.33 -4.03
C ASP A 159 3.22 73.99 -5.54
N ALA A 160 4.21 73.20 -5.99
CA ALA A 160 4.40 72.89 -7.40
C ALA A 160 3.20 72.14 -8.03
N VAL A 161 2.40 71.44 -7.22
CA VAL A 161 1.13 70.82 -7.64
C VAL A 161 0.13 71.88 -8.13
N LEU A 162 0.08 73.04 -7.48
CA LEU A 162 -0.80 74.15 -7.85
C LEU A 162 -0.32 74.83 -9.13
N LEU A 163 0.99 75.04 -9.25
CA LEU A 163 1.61 75.55 -10.48
C LEU A 163 1.33 74.65 -11.68
N ALA A 164 1.40 73.33 -11.48
CA ALA A 164 1.03 72.34 -12.48
C ALA A 164 -0.45 72.46 -12.89
N MET A 165 -1.36 72.63 -11.93
CA MET A 165 -2.78 72.83 -12.22
C MET A 165 -3.03 74.14 -12.98
N PHE A 166 -2.40 75.25 -12.59
CA PHE A 166 -2.54 76.53 -13.30
C PHE A 166 -2.11 76.39 -14.75
N THR A 167 -0.94 75.81 -14.97
CA THR A 167 -0.37 75.70 -16.31
C THR A 167 -1.17 74.73 -17.19
N GLU A 168 -1.63 73.59 -16.66
CA GLU A 168 -2.50 72.65 -17.37
C GLU A 168 -3.80 73.31 -17.83
N LEU A 169 -4.32 74.26 -17.04
CA LEU A 169 -5.52 75.04 -17.36
C LEU A 169 -5.23 76.30 -18.19
N GLY A 170 -3.96 76.55 -18.57
CA GLY A 170 -3.55 77.71 -19.34
C GLY A 170 -3.57 79.03 -18.57
N LEU A 171 -3.57 78.99 -17.23
CA LEU A 171 -3.42 80.16 -16.37
C LEU A 171 -1.94 80.49 -16.22
N THR A 172 -1.56 81.66 -16.71
CA THR A 172 -0.18 82.15 -16.64
C THR A 172 0.01 83.10 -15.46
N ASP A 173 1.25 83.41 -15.11
CA ASP A 173 1.57 84.41 -14.07
C ASP A 173 1.04 85.82 -14.38
N GLU A 174 0.65 86.10 -15.63
CA GLU A 174 0.02 87.37 -16.04
C GLU A 174 -1.50 87.36 -15.79
N ASP A 175 -2.11 86.18 -15.64
CA ASP A 175 -3.55 86.03 -15.46
C ASP A 175 -3.99 86.27 -14.01
N HIS A 176 -3.11 86.28 -13.02
CA HIS A 176 -3.47 86.53 -11.61
C HIS A 176 -2.36 87.26 -10.86
N THR A 177 -2.71 87.88 -9.73
CA THR A 177 -1.73 88.50 -8.84
C THR A 177 -1.27 87.47 -7.81
N HIS A 178 -0.01 87.06 -7.89
CA HIS A 178 0.62 86.22 -6.86
C HIS A 178 0.86 87.02 -5.58
N ILE A 179 0.45 86.44 -4.45
CA ILE A 179 0.76 86.90 -3.10
C ILE A 179 1.58 85.80 -2.41
N ALA A 180 2.74 86.16 -1.85
CA ALA A 180 3.55 85.21 -1.10
C ALA A 180 2.78 84.69 0.12
N HIS A 181 2.86 83.38 0.39
CA HIS A 181 2.09 82.76 1.46
C HIS A 181 2.49 83.29 2.85
N SER A 182 1.58 84.02 3.48
CA SER A 182 1.79 84.63 4.80
C SER A 182 1.40 83.72 5.97
N PHE A 183 0.82 82.55 5.68
CA PHE A 183 0.27 81.59 6.66
C PHE A 183 -0.83 82.18 7.55
N ARG A 184 -1.47 83.24 7.06
CA ARG A 184 -2.57 83.94 7.72
C ARG A 184 -3.88 83.63 7.01
N ASP A 185 -4.62 82.67 7.56
CA ASP A 185 -5.91 82.24 7.00
C ASP A 185 -6.97 83.36 7.01
N ASP A 186 -6.81 84.36 7.89
CA ASP A 186 -7.69 85.53 7.99
C ASP A 186 -7.59 86.50 6.79
N ALA A 187 -6.53 86.40 5.98
CA ALA A 187 -6.40 87.16 4.74
C ALA A 187 -7.52 86.83 3.75
N LEU A 188 -7.98 85.57 3.71
CA LEU A 188 -9.09 85.16 2.85
C LEU A 188 -10.43 85.71 3.36
N ILE A 189 -10.62 85.75 4.69
CA ILE A 189 -11.85 86.24 5.32
C ILE A 189 -12.00 87.75 5.16
N SER A 190 -10.90 88.49 5.28
CA SER A 190 -10.86 89.96 5.15
C SER A 190 -11.00 90.44 3.71
N GLY A 191 -10.85 89.55 2.72
CA GLY A 191 -10.88 89.90 1.30
C GLY A 191 -9.57 90.52 0.79
N ASP A 192 -8.48 90.42 1.56
CA ASP A 192 -7.15 90.83 1.11
C ASP A 192 -6.68 89.99 -0.09
N ILE A 193 -7.14 88.74 -0.14
CA ILE A 193 -6.92 87.76 -1.19
C ILE A 193 -8.25 87.08 -1.59
N ASP A 194 -8.30 86.54 -2.81
CA ASP A 194 -9.48 85.84 -3.34
C ASP A 194 -9.38 84.31 -3.18
N ALA A 195 -8.15 83.78 -3.16
CA ALA A 195 -7.86 82.36 -3.02
C ALA A 195 -6.53 82.15 -2.28
N MET A 196 -6.39 81.03 -1.57
CA MET A 196 -5.12 80.64 -0.93
C MET A 196 -4.81 79.16 -1.09
N SER A 197 -3.52 78.81 -1.15
CA SER A 197 -3.07 77.43 -1.00
C SER A 197 -3.32 76.95 0.43
N ALA A 198 -3.65 75.67 0.55
CA ALA A 198 -4.08 75.06 1.79
C ALA A 198 -3.89 73.56 1.73
N TYR A 199 -3.75 72.93 2.89
CA TYR A 199 -3.82 71.49 3.02
C TYR A 199 -5.25 71.09 3.34
N ILE A 200 -5.83 70.19 2.54
CA ILE A 200 -7.20 69.68 2.73
C ILE A 200 -7.39 68.98 4.09
N THR A 201 -6.29 68.54 4.71
CA THR A 201 -6.26 67.91 6.04
C THR A 201 -6.30 68.92 7.18
N ASP A 202 -6.07 70.21 6.93
CA ASP A 202 -5.80 71.20 7.97
C ASP A 202 -6.67 72.46 7.85
N GLN A 203 -6.36 73.36 6.91
CA GLN A 203 -6.98 74.69 6.80
C GLN A 203 -8.52 74.66 6.72
N PRO A 204 -9.20 73.72 6.03
CA PRO A 204 -10.66 73.72 6.02
C PRO A 204 -11.31 73.64 7.41
N PHE A 205 -10.64 73.06 8.40
CA PHE A 205 -11.16 73.04 9.77
C PHE A 205 -11.21 74.44 10.39
N TYR A 206 -10.21 75.29 10.15
CA TYR A 206 -10.16 76.66 10.65
C TYR A 206 -11.40 77.47 10.26
N PHE A 207 -11.83 77.35 9.00
CA PHE A 207 -13.04 78.00 8.49
C PHE A 207 -14.32 77.33 9.00
N LYS A 208 -14.35 75.99 9.08
CA LYS A 208 -15.48 75.23 9.61
C LYS A 208 -15.78 75.60 11.06
N GLU A 209 -14.76 75.72 11.91
CA GLU A 209 -14.90 76.10 13.33
C GLU A 209 -15.53 77.49 13.49
N ARG A 210 -15.28 78.40 12.54
CA ARG A 210 -15.83 79.75 12.51
C ARG A 210 -17.17 79.84 11.76
N GLY A 211 -17.71 78.73 11.27
CA GLY A 211 -18.95 78.69 10.49
C GLY A 211 -18.84 79.40 9.14
N ILE A 212 -17.64 79.49 8.58
CA ILE A 212 -17.39 80.18 7.31
C ILE A 212 -17.34 79.12 6.19
N PRO A 213 -18.28 79.15 5.23
CA PRO A 213 -18.28 78.22 4.12
C PRO A 213 -17.19 78.56 3.10
N ILE A 214 -16.54 77.52 2.57
CA ILE A 214 -15.45 77.60 1.59
C ILE A 214 -15.69 76.64 0.41
N ASN A 215 -15.14 76.98 -0.75
CA ASN A 215 -14.97 76.06 -1.86
C ASN A 215 -13.55 75.51 -1.85
N ILE A 216 -13.39 74.25 -2.27
CA ILE A 216 -12.09 73.57 -2.38
C ILE A 216 -11.84 73.21 -3.84
N LEU A 217 -10.77 73.75 -4.41
CA LEU A 217 -10.32 73.48 -5.77
C LEU A 217 -9.11 72.54 -5.69
N SER A 218 -9.34 71.25 -5.95
CA SER A 218 -8.30 70.22 -5.88
C SER A 218 -7.63 70.01 -7.25
N PRO A 219 -6.30 70.08 -7.35
CA PRO A 219 -5.55 69.73 -8.56
C PRO A 219 -5.87 68.35 -9.15
N ALA A 220 -6.18 67.37 -8.28
CA ALA A 220 -6.52 66.02 -8.71
C ALA A 220 -7.77 65.99 -9.60
N ASN A 221 -8.72 66.91 -9.40
CA ASN A 221 -9.93 67.03 -10.23
C ASN A 221 -9.63 67.56 -11.64
N TYR A 222 -8.42 68.07 -11.87
CA TYR A 222 -7.95 68.64 -13.15
C TYR A 222 -6.79 67.83 -13.74
N GLY A 223 -6.65 66.56 -13.34
CA GLY A 223 -5.67 65.64 -13.92
C GLY A 223 -4.27 65.71 -13.32
N ILE A 224 -4.03 66.62 -12.36
CA ILE A 224 -2.77 66.77 -11.63
C ILE A 224 -2.86 66.02 -10.30
N ASP A 225 -2.50 64.74 -10.34
CA ASP A 225 -2.60 63.85 -9.19
C ASP A 225 -1.22 63.34 -8.74
N PHE A 226 -0.56 64.13 -7.90
CA PHE A 226 0.77 63.83 -7.36
C PHE A 226 0.68 63.07 -6.03
N TYR A 227 1.76 62.38 -5.67
CA TYR A 227 1.90 61.83 -4.32
C TYR A 227 2.01 62.96 -3.29
N GLY A 228 1.48 62.72 -2.08
CA GLY A 228 1.74 63.57 -0.93
C GLY A 228 2.99 63.11 -0.20
N ASP A 229 2.92 62.99 1.12
CA ASP A 229 4.04 62.59 1.97
C ASP A 229 4.61 61.21 1.59
N MET A 230 5.91 61.21 1.31
CA MET A 230 6.73 60.07 1.01
C MET A 230 7.93 60.03 1.96
N ILE A 231 8.33 58.82 2.34
CA ILE A 231 9.57 58.57 3.07
C ILE A 231 10.69 58.43 2.03
N PHE A 232 11.80 59.11 2.27
CA PHE A 232 12.97 59.05 1.41
C PHE A 232 14.28 59.02 2.20
N VAL A 233 15.35 58.64 1.50
CA VAL A 233 16.73 58.61 1.99
C VAL A 233 17.67 59.12 0.90
N GLU A 234 18.93 59.36 1.26
CA GLU A 234 20.00 59.58 0.28
C GLU A 234 20.46 58.22 -0.31
N GLU A 235 20.85 58.22 -1.59
CA GLU A 235 21.16 57.02 -2.36
C GLU A 235 22.36 56.22 -1.84
N SER A 236 23.46 56.87 -1.47
CA SER A 236 24.62 56.19 -0.88
C SER A 236 24.27 55.56 0.47
N TYR A 237 23.48 56.24 1.30
CA TYR A 237 23.00 55.71 2.57
C TYR A 237 22.13 54.45 2.37
N LEU A 238 21.25 54.44 1.36
CA LEU A 238 20.46 53.26 0.99
C LEU A 238 21.37 52.06 0.65
N ARG A 239 22.41 52.29 -0.15
CA ARG A 239 23.34 51.23 -0.60
C ARG A 239 24.15 50.66 0.56
N GLU A 240 24.53 51.49 1.52
CA GLU A 240 25.35 51.10 2.66
C GLU A 240 24.53 50.50 3.82
N ASN A 241 23.28 50.94 4.00
CA ASN A 241 22.47 50.64 5.19
C ASN A 241 21.11 50.01 4.84
N LYS A 242 21.11 49.09 3.87
CA LYS A 242 19.91 48.41 3.36
C LYS A 242 18.96 47.92 4.45
N GLU A 243 19.45 47.09 5.37
CA GLU A 243 18.60 46.47 6.39
C GLU A 243 17.97 47.51 7.33
N GLN A 244 18.73 48.56 7.68
CA GLN A 244 18.25 49.65 8.51
C GLN A 244 17.13 50.46 7.80
N VAL A 245 17.28 50.72 6.51
CA VAL A 245 16.23 51.38 5.71
C VAL A 245 14.96 50.53 5.61
N LEU A 246 15.11 49.22 5.37
CA LEU A 246 13.96 48.32 5.28
C LEU A 246 13.27 48.12 6.64
N ALA A 247 14.03 48.06 7.72
CA ALA A 247 13.53 48.03 9.09
C ALA A 247 12.75 49.30 9.46
N PHE A 248 13.32 50.47 9.18
CA PHE A 248 12.64 51.76 9.37
C PHE A 248 11.33 51.83 8.58
N ARG A 249 11.35 51.38 7.31
CA ARG A 249 10.16 51.29 6.46
C ARG A 249 9.11 50.38 7.10
N ARG A 250 9.45 49.14 7.46
CA ARG A 250 8.50 48.18 8.07
C ARG A 250 7.87 48.72 9.34
N ALA A 251 8.67 49.25 10.26
CA ALA A 251 8.20 49.85 11.50
C ALA A 251 7.27 51.04 11.25
N SER A 252 7.65 51.95 10.34
CA SER A 252 6.85 53.12 9.98
C SER A 252 5.50 52.73 9.38
N LEU A 253 5.46 51.74 8.49
CA LEU A 253 4.20 51.26 7.89
C LEU A 253 3.31 50.58 8.93
N LYS A 254 3.89 49.80 9.86
CA LYS A 254 3.15 49.21 10.98
C LYS A 254 2.55 50.29 11.89
N GLY A 255 3.31 51.35 12.16
CA GLY A 255 2.85 52.51 12.92
C GLY A 255 1.72 53.27 12.21
N TRP A 256 1.82 53.48 10.90
CA TRP A 256 0.75 54.10 10.11
C TRP A 256 -0.54 53.28 10.08
N LEU A 257 -0.45 51.95 9.93
CA LEU A 257 -1.60 51.06 10.06
C LEU A 257 -2.26 51.19 11.43
N TYR A 258 -1.45 51.23 12.50
CA TYR A 258 -1.95 51.44 13.85
C TYR A 258 -2.64 52.80 14.00
N ALA A 259 -1.98 53.89 13.57
CA ALA A 259 -2.48 55.25 13.72
C ALA A 259 -3.83 55.49 13.01
N ILE A 260 -4.02 54.89 11.84
CA ILE A 260 -5.29 54.98 11.11
C ILE A 260 -6.39 54.16 11.81
N GLY A 261 -6.05 53.02 12.41
CA GLY A 261 -7.00 52.20 13.18
C GLY A 261 -7.35 52.76 14.56
N HIS A 262 -6.50 53.64 15.12
CA HIS A 262 -6.58 54.16 16.49
C HIS A 262 -6.49 55.69 16.51
N GLN A 263 -7.27 56.37 15.67
CA GLN A 263 -7.16 57.82 15.47
C GLN A 263 -7.34 58.63 16.76
N GLU A 264 -8.39 58.37 17.54
CA GLU A 264 -8.64 59.10 18.79
C GLU A 264 -7.50 58.95 19.79
N GLU A 265 -7.01 57.72 19.98
CA GLU A 265 -5.89 57.42 20.85
C GLU A 265 -4.61 58.14 20.41
N MET A 266 -4.34 58.16 19.10
CA MET A 266 -3.19 58.87 18.55
C MET A 266 -3.32 60.39 18.67
N VAL A 267 -4.52 60.95 18.50
CA VAL A 267 -4.78 62.38 18.76
C VAL A 267 -4.47 62.72 20.22
N ASP A 268 -5.00 61.93 21.16
CA ASP A 268 -4.77 62.13 22.58
C ASP A 268 -3.29 61.98 22.94
N TRP A 269 -2.59 61.02 22.31
CA TRP A 269 -1.15 60.86 22.50
C TRP A 269 -0.37 62.07 21.97
N ILE A 270 -0.70 62.60 20.79
CA ILE A 270 -0.05 63.79 20.20
C ILE A 270 -0.23 64.99 21.12
N LEU A 271 -1.45 65.24 21.62
CA LEU A 271 -1.73 66.36 22.53
C LEU A 271 -0.95 66.28 23.85
N ASN A 272 -0.74 65.07 24.36
CA ASN A 272 -0.09 64.87 25.65
C ASN A 272 1.44 64.81 25.58
N ASN A 273 2.02 64.43 24.44
CA ASN A 273 3.45 64.16 24.33
C ASN A 273 4.19 65.12 23.38
N LEU A 274 3.48 65.79 22.47
CA LEU A 274 4.06 66.71 21.50
C LEU A 274 3.53 68.13 21.73
N LYS A 275 4.36 69.11 21.40
CA LYS A 275 3.96 70.52 21.46
C LYS A 275 3.15 70.85 20.21
N THR A 276 1.84 71.06 20.36
CA THR A 276 0.95 71.48 19.27
C THR A 276 -0.03 72.55 19.75
N ASP A 277 -0.34 73.50 18.88
CA ASP A 277 -1.31 74.58 19.15
C ASP A 277 -2.75 74.21 18.72
N LYS A 278 -2.94 72.98 18.21
CA LYS A 278 -4.22 72.51 17.68
C LYS A 278 -5.14 71.94 18.78
N SER A 279 -6.45 72.13 18.62
CA SER A 279 -7.45 71.49 19.46
C SER A 279 -7.58 69.99 19.14
N ARG A 280 -8.20 69.23 20.07
CA ARG A 280 -8.49 67.81 19.85
C ARG A 280 -9.39 67.61 18.62
N GLU A 281 -10.41 68.45 18.45
CA GLU A 281 -11.33 68.40 17.33
C GLU A 281 -10.64 68.67 16.00
N HIS A 282 -9.66 69.58 15.97
CA HIS A 282 -8.86 69.86 14.78
C HIS A 282 -7.98 68.67 14.41
N LEU A 283 -7.29 68.07 15.38
CA LEU A 283 -6.47 66.87 15.13
C LEU A 283 -7.32 65.66 14.69
N LEU A 284 -8.54 65.51 15.20
CA LEU A 284 -9.47 64.48 14.73
C LEU A 284 -9.92 64.71 13.29
N TYR A 285 -10.18 65.97 12.92
CA TYR A 285 -10.45 66.32 11.53
C TYR A 285 -9.26 65.97 10.63
N GLU A 286 -8.05 66.31 11.07
CA GLU A 286 -6.81 65.99 10.37
C GLU A 286 -6.62 64.48 10.22
N ALA A 287 -6.92 63.70 11.25
CA ALA A 287 -6.87 62.24 11.21
C ALA A 287 -7.82 61.64 10.18
N GLU A 288 -9.08 62.07 10.19
CA GLU A 288 -10.09 61.61 9.24
C GLU A 288 -9.68 61.92 7.79
N ARG A 289 -9.18 63.13 7.54
CA ARG A 289 -8.76 63.56 6.20
C ARG A 289 -7.47 62.88 5.75
N THR A 290 -6.52 62.69 6.65
CA THR A 290 -5.26 61.98 6.39
C THR A 290 -5.56 60.54 5.96
N ALA A 291 -6.44 59.82 6.65
CA ALA A 291 -6.81 58.45 6.27
C ALA A 291 -7.39 58.36 4.85
N ARG A 292 -8.14 59.38 4.40
CA ARG A 292 -8.68 59.45 3.03
C ARG A 292 -7.62 59.70 1.97
N LEU A 293 -6.52 60.38 2.30
CA LEU A 293 -5.38 60.57 1.38
C LEU A 293 -4.48 59.34 1.30
N ILE A 294 -4.40 58.55 2.38
CA ILE A 294 -3.62 57.31 2.44
C ILE A 294 -4.32 56.17 1.70
N GLN A 295 -5.65 56.06 1.82
CA GLN A 295 -6.47 55.00 1.21
C GLN A 295 -6.00 53.56 1.53
N PRO A 296 -5.78 53.21 2.81
CA PRO A 296 -5.18 51.93 3.18
C PRO A 296 -6.04 50.70 2.84
N GLU A 297 -7.34 50.89 2.58
CA GLU A 297 -8.25 49.82 2.15
C GLU A 297 -8.19 49.55 0.64
N LEU A 298 -7.70 50.51 -0.17
CA LEU A 298 -7.64 50.42 -1.63
C LEU A 298 -6.24 50.10 -2.14
N VAL A 299 -5.21 50.65 -1.50
CA VAL A 299 -3.81 50.54 -1.91
C VAL A 299 -2.97 50.07 -0.72
N GLU A 300 -2.04 49.17 -0.97
CA GLU A 300 -1.09 48.73 0.06
C GLU A 300 -0.30 49.94 0.60
N LEU A 301 -0.28 50.10 1.92
CA LEU A 301 0.39 51.22 2.55
C LEU A 301 1.89 51.24 2.21
N GLY A 302 2.40 52.40 1.77
CA GLY A 302 3.79 52.57 1.36
C GLY A 302 4.06 52.15 -0.08
N TYR A 303 3.07 51.65 -0.82
CA TYR A 303 3.19 51.36 -2.24
C TYR A 303 3.27 52.64 -3.06
N PHE A 304 4.08 52.61 -4.12
CA PHE A 304 4.11 53.62 -5.16
C PHE A 304 4.40 52.96 -6.52
N SER A 305 4.14 53.70 -7.60
CA SER A 305 4.32 53.23 -8.97
C SER A 305 5.40 54.02 -9.68
N ALA A 306 6.40 53.34 -10.25
CA ALA A 306 7.43 53.95 -11.08
C ALA A 306 6.83 54.73 -12.27
N ASN A 307 5.75 54.22 -12.87
CA ASN A 307 5.05 54.92 -13.96
C ASN A 307 4.42 56.24 -13.50
N ARG A 308 3.98 56.33 -12.24
CA ARG A 308 3.43 57.58 -11.70
C ARG A 308 4.55 58.60 -11.46
N PHE A 309 5.74 58.18 -11.03
CA PHE A 309 6.90 59.07 -10.99
C PHE A 309 7.29 59.58 -12.37
N LEU A 310 7.28 58.73 -13.40
CA LEU A 310 7.52 59.16 -14.79
C LEU A 310 6.49 60.22 -15.22
N ARG A 311 5.20 60.00 -14.93
CA ARG A 311 4.16 60.99 -15.25
C ARG A 311 4.36 62.32 -14.52
N ILE A 312 4.74 62.28 -13.23
CA ILE A 312 5.05 63.49 -12.45
C ILE A 312 6.27 64.21 -13.07
N ALA A 313 7.29 63.45 -13.46
CA ALA A 313 8.49 63.99 -14.09
C ALA A 313 8.18 64.66 -15.44
N ASP A 314 7.35 64.04 -16.27
CA ASP A 314 6.91 64.60 -17.56
C ASP A 314 6.16 65.91 -17.37
N ILE A 315 5.30 65.99 -16.34
CA ILE A 315 4.62 67.23 -15.97
C ILE A 315 5.65 68.28 -15.55
N TYR A 316 6.58 68.00 -14.63
CA TYR A 316 7.60 68.99 -14.26
C TYR A 316 8.44 69.49 -15.44
N LYS A 317 8.76 68.61 -16.40
CA LYS A 317 9.47 68.98 -17.62
C LYS A 317 8.63 69.84 -18.56
N SER A 318 7.35 69.50 -18.78
CA SER A 318 6.47 70.27 -19.66
C SER A 318 6.20 71.68 -19.12
N LEU A 319 6.22 71.83 -17.79
CA LEU A 319 6.09 73.10 -17.08
C LEU A 319 7.36 73.94 -17.06
N GLY A 320 8.50 73.40 -17.54
CA GLY A 320 9.80 74.07 -17.45
C GLY A 320 10.36 74.17 -16.02
N LEU A 321 9.81 73.40 -15.08
CA LEU A 321 10.29 73.35 -13.69
C LEU A 321 11.53 72.48 -13.55
N ALA A 322 11.77 71.55 -14.48
CA ALA A 322 12.92 70.66 -14.50
C ALA A 322 13.62 70.65 -15.87
N PRO A 323 14.93 70.28 -15.93
CA PRO A 323 15.62 70.10 -17.20
C PRO A 323 14.92 69.05 -18.09
N ILE A 324 14.73 69.35 -19.38
CA ILE A 324 14.09 68.44 -20.35
C ILE A 324 14.80 67.07 -20.37
N ASN A 325 16.13 67.08 -20.26
CA ASN A 325 16.99 65.90 -20.27
C ASN A 325 17.20 65.29 -18.87
N GLY A 326 16.52 65.77 -17.83
CA GLY A 326 16.63 65.21 -16.49
C GLY A 326 16.12 63.76 -16.45
N GLU A 327 16.77 62.90 -15.70
CA GLU A 327 16.39 61.50 -15.55
C GLU A 327 15.98 61.22 -14.10
N ILE A 328 15.02 60.30 -13.92
CA ILE A 328 14.58 59.87 -12.59
C ILE A 328 15.05 58.45 -12.24
N GLU A 329 16.03 57.93 -12.98
CA GLU A 329 16.60 56.61 -12.69
C GLU A 329 17.16 56.59 -11.27
N GLY A 330 16.84 55.53 -10.51
CA GLY A 330 17.24 55.38 -9.12
C GLY A 330 16.34 56.08 -8.09
N ILE A 331 15.22 56.69 -8.49
CA ILE A 331 14.25 57.24 -7.51
C ILE A 331 13.54 56.17 -6.68
N ASP A 332 13.46 54.94 -7.20
CA ASP A 332 12.71 53.82 -6.61
C ASP A 332 13.66 52.83 -5.92
N TYR A 333 13.53 52.69 -4.59
CA TYR A 333 14.35 51.76 -3.80
C TYR A 333 14.25 50.30 -4.26
N VAL A 334 13.13 49.89 -4.88
CA VAL A 334 12.93 48.51 -5.36
C VAL A 334 13.96 48.17 -6.42
N THR A 335 14.37 49.13 -7.25
CA THR A 335 15.38 48.90 -8.30
C THR A 335 16.75 48.53 -7.76
N TYR A 336 17.11 48.96 -6.55
CA TYR A 336 18.39 48.66 -5.90
C TYR A 336 18.46 47.23 -5.38
N TYR A 337 17.30 46.61 -5.12
CA TYR A 337 17.19 45.27 -4.54
C TYR A 337 16.59 44.24 -5.50
N ALA A 338 16.21 44.68 -6.70
CA ALA A 338 15.74 43.84 -7.79
C ALA A 338 16.88 42.94 -8.32
N GLY A 339 17.11 41.81 -7.64
CA GLY A 339 18.11 40.81 -8.04
C GLY A 339 18.53 39.86 -6.93
N GLU A 340 18.54 40.31 -5.67
CA GLU A 340 18.98 39.48 -4.54
C GLU A 340 18.04 38.29 -4.25
N ASP A 341 16.72 38.51 -4.35
CA ASP A 341 15.72 37.44 -4.16
C ASP A 341 15.69 36.42 -5.30
N ALA A 342 16.22 36.76 -6.48
CA ALA A 342 16.26 35.82 -7.60
C ALA A 342 17.25 34.68 -7.30
N HIS A 343 18.43 34.99 -6.78
CA HIS A 343 19.44 34.00 -6.43
C HIS A 343 18.99 33.09 -5.28
N LEU A 344 18.40 33.66 -4.22
CA LEU A 344 17.85 32.87 -3.11
C LEU A 344 16.73 31.93 -3.57
N ARG A 345 15.82 32.39 -4.43
CA ARG A 345 14.78 31.51 -5.02
C ARG A 345 15.39 30.36 -5.80
N TRP A 346 16.40 30.60 -6.63
CA TRP A 346 17.12 29.54 -7.35
C TRP A 346 17.80 28.55 -6.40
N ILE A 347 18.42 29.03 -5.31
CA ILE A 347 19.05 28.17 -4.29
C ILE A 347 18.00 27.29 -3.60
N TYR A 348 16.89 27.88 -3.11
CA TYR A 348 15.83 27.11 -2.45
C TYR A 348 15.16 26.11 -3.39
N SER A 349 14.89 26.49 -4.65
CA SER A 349 14.38 25.57 -5.66
C SER A 349 15.36 24.41 -5.92
N SER A 350 16.67 24.70 -5.98
CA SER A 350 17.70 23.67 -6.17
C SER A 350 17.79 22.71 -4.99
N ILE A 351 17.72 23.23 -3.75
CA ILE A 351 17.68 22.40 -2.53
C ILE A 351 16.44 21.51 -2.52
N LEU A 352 15.27 22.05 -2.88
CA LEU A 352 14.03 21.27 -2.96
C LEU A 352 14.14 20.11 -3.96
N VAL A 353 14.75 20.35 -5.13
CA VAL A 353 15.01 19.32 -6.14
C VAL A 353 15.97 18.26 -5.59
N LEU A 354 17.04 18.65 -4.91
CA LEU A 354 17.99 17.72 -4.29
C LEU A 354 17.34 16.84 -3.20
N VAL A 355 16.52 17.42 -2.34
CA VAL A 355 15.82 16.69 -1.28
C VAL A 355 14.82 15.70 -1.88
N THR A 356 14.04 16.12 -2.88
CA THR A 356 13.06 15.24 -3.55
C THR A 356 13.74 14.09 -4.29
N LEU A 357 14.86 14.34 -4.99
CA LEU A 357 15.66 13.29 -5.62
C LEU A 357 16.26 12.32 -4.59
N SER A 358 16.71 12.83 -3.44
CA SER A 358 17.28 11.99 -2.37
C SER A 358 16.23 11.08 -1.74
N ILE A 359 15.01 11.58 -1.52
CA ILE A 359 13.88 10.78 -1.04
C ILE A 359 13.50 9.71 -2.07
N LEU A 360 13.43 10.07 -3.35
CA LEU A 360 13.14 9.12 -4.42
C LEU A 360 14.21 8.00 -4.49
N ALA A 361 15.49 8.37 -4.42
CA ALA A 361 16.59 7.41 -4.39
C ALA A 361 16.51 6.47 -3.18
N LEU A 362 16.16 6.99 -2.00
CA LEU A 362 15.97 6.17 -0.80
C LEU A 362 14.80 5.19 -0.96
N VAL A 363 13.66 5.63 -1.50
CA VAL A 363 12.50 4.77 -1.75
C VAL A 363 12.86 3.66 -2.74
N LEU A 364 13.52 4.00 -3.85
CA LEU A 364 13.99 3.03 -4.84
C LEU A 364 14.98 2.04 -4.23
N TRP A 365 15.88 2.51 -3.36
CA TRP A 365 16.83 1.65 -2.66
C TRP A 365 16.11 0.66 -1.72
N VAL A 366 15.14 1.12 -0.93
CA VAL A 366 14.34 0.25 -0.05
C VAL A 366 13.55 -0.79 -0.86
N ILE A 367 12.90 -0.37 -1.95
CA ILE A 367 12.17 -1.27 -2.84
C ILE A 367 13.11 -2.34 -3.42
N ASN A 368 14.27 -1.92 -3.94
CA ASN A 368 15.27 -2.83 -4.51
C ASN A 368 15.77 -3.84 -3.46
N GLN A 369 16.05 -3.40 -2.24
CA GLN A 369 16.44 -4.30 -1.14
C GLN A 369 15.33 -5.31 -0.78
N ARG A 370 14.06 -4.89 -0.78
CA ARG A 370 12.92 -5.80 -0.56
C ARG A 370 12.80 -6.82 -1.69
N LEU A 371 12.90 -6.37 -2.94
CA LEU A 371 12.88 -7.24 -4.13
C LEU A 371 14.01 -8.29 -4.07
N LYS A 372 15.24 -7.89 -3.73
CA LYS A 372 16.36 -8.84 -3.59
C LYS A 372 16.07 -9.93 -2.56
N ARG A 373 15.52 -9.56 -1.39
CA ARG A 373 15.14 -10.53 -0.35
C ARG A 373 14.04 -11.48 -0.82
N GLU A 374 13.01 -10.95 -1.46
CA GLU A 374 11.89 -11.74 -1.99
C GLU A 374 12.35 -12.74 -3.06
N VAL A 375 13.24 -12.31 -3.97
CA VAL A 375 13.81 -13.20 -4.99
C VAL A 375 14.57 -14.36 -4.34
N VAL A 376 15.47 -14.07 -3.39
CA VAL A 376 16.23 -15.12 -2.68
C VAL A 376 15.29 -16.09 -1.97
N LEU A 377 14.27 -15.59 -1.27
CA LEU A 377 13.29 -16.45 -0.59
C LEU A 377 12.51 -17.35 -1.55
N ARG A 378 12.10 -16.83 -2.72
CA ARG A 378 11.41 -17.62 -3.73
C ARG A 378 12.32 -18.67 -4.36
N THR A 379 13.58 -18.32 -4.62
CA THR A 379 14.57 -19.29 -5.13
C THR A 379 14.77 -20.43 -4.15
N LEU A 380 14.92 -20.14 -2.84
CA LEU A 380 15.06 -21.17 -1.82
C LEU A 380 13.83 -22.09 -1.74
N LYS A 381 12.61 -21.52 -1.75
CA LYS A 381 11.37 -22.33 -1.77
C LYS A 381 11.27 -23.20 -3.02
N PHE A 382 11.70 -22.67 -4.17
CA PHE A 382 11.70 -23.42 -5.43
C PHE A 382 12.71 -24.56 -5.40
N GLU A 383 13.92 -24.33 -4.86
CA GLU A 383 14.93 -25.37 -4.65
C GLU A 383 14.44 -26.48 -3.71
N GLU A 384 13.82 -26.10 -2.58
CA GLU A 384 13.24 -27.06 -1.62
C GLU A 384 12.12 -27.90 -2.25
N ALA A 385 11.23 -27.28 -3.03
CA ALA A 385 10.17 -27.96 -3.75
C ALA A 385 10.74 -28.93 -4.81
N ASN A 386 11.74 -28.49 -5.58
CA ASN A 386 12.41 -29.34 -6.58
C ASN A 386 13.14 -30.52 -5.94
N TYR A 387 13.83 -30.29 -4.82
CA TYR A 387 14.49 -31.36 -4.08
C TYR A 387 13.47 -32.39 -3.59
N SER A 388 12.36 -31.93 -3.01
CA SER A 388 11.27 -32.79 -2.55
C SER A 388 10.64 -33.58 -3.69
N LEU A 389 10.36 -32.93 -4.82
CA LEU A 389 9.82 -33.58 -6.02
C LEU A 389 10.78 -34.66 -6.55
N THR A 390 12.07 -34.34 -6.66
CA THR A 390 13.10 -35.30 -7.11
C THR A 390 13.15 -36.52 -6.19
N ARG A 391 13.09 -36.29 -4.87
CA ARG A 391 13.03 -37.38 -3.88
C ARG A 391 11.77 -38.23 -4.04
N TYR A 392 10.60 -37.64 -4.26
CA TYR A 392 9.37 -38.37 -4.53
C TYR A 392 9.45 -39.21 -5.81
N LEU A 393 9.95 -38.63 -6.91
CA LEU A 393 10.15 -39.35 -8.17
C LEU A 393 11.11 -40.53 -8.01
N GLN A 394 12.19 -40.37 -7.25
CA GLN A 394 13.11 -41.47 -6.93
C GLN A 394 12.44 -42.58 -6.10
N MET A 395 11.59 -42.22 -5.13
CA MET A 395 10.83 -43.20 -4.35
C MET A 395 9.83 -43.96 -5.22
N LEU A 396 9.07 -43.26 -6.07
CA LEU A 396 8.14 -43.89 -7.00
C LEU A 396 8.88 -44.85 -7.94
N ASN A 397 9.96 -44.39 -8.57
CA ASN A 397 10.80 -45.21 -9.43
C ASN A 397 11.31 -46.49 -8.74
N LYS A 398 11.66 -46.41 -7.45
CA LYS A 398 12.21 -47.54 -6.68
C LYS A 398 11.15 -48.53 -6.19
N TYR A 399 9.94 -48.09 -5.86
CA TYR A 399 8.96 -48.92 -5.14
C TYR A 399 7.68 -49.20 -5.92
N VAL A 400 7.32 -48.36 -6.89
CA VAL A 400 6.11 -48.55 -7.69
C VAL A 400 6.50 -49.25 -8.97
N VAL A 401 5.98 -50.45 -9.18
CA VAL A 401 6.15 -51.21 -10.43
C VAL A 401 5.30 -50.51 -11.48
N SER A 402 5.94 -49.66 -12.29
CA SER A 402 5.29 -48.99 -13.42
C SER A 402 6.13 -49.01 -14.68
N CYS A 403 5.45 -48.97 -15.83
CA CYS A 403 6.06 -48.68 -17.12
C CYS A 403 5.15 -47.78 -17.96
N SER A 404 5.75 -47.00 -18.85
CA SER A 404 5.02 -46.24 -19.86
C SER A 404 5.27 -46.87 -21.23
N ILE A 405 4.20 -46.93 -22.02
CA ILE A 405 4.14 -47.65 -23.28
C ILE A 405 3.59 -46.70 -24.33
N THR A 406 4.18 -46.67 -25.52
CA THR A 406 3.67 -45.88 -26.65
C THR A 406 2.34 -46.47 -27.17
N LYS A 407 1.66 -45.74 -28.07
CA LYS A 407 0.45 -46.21 -28.75
C LYS A 407 0.60 -47.56 -29.45
N ASP A 408 1.81 -47.88 -29.87
CA ASP A 408 2.15 -49.10 -30.61
C ASP A 408 2.51 -50.27 -29.69
N GLY A 409 2.46 -50.09 -28.37
CA GLY A 409 2.75 -51.15 -27.40
C GLY A 409 4.23 -51.31 -27.09
N ILE A 410 5.05 -50.30 -27.39
CA ILE A 410 6.50 -50.28 -27.15
C ILE A 410 6.77 -49.59 -25.82
N ILE A 411 7.55 -50.21 -24.94
CA ILE A 411 7.92 -49.63 -23.65
C ILE A 411 8.82 -48.41 -23.89
N SER A 412 8.40 -47.23 -23.42
CA SER A 412 9.14 -45.98 -23.52
C SER A 412 9.93 -45.66 -22.25
N GLU A 413 9.34 -45.93 -21.09
CA GLU A 413 9.96 -45.71 -19.78
C GLU A 413 9.58 -46.84 -18.84
N VAL A 414 10.46 -47.15 -17.88
CA VAL A 414 10.22 -48.23 -16.92
C VAL A 414 10.82 -47.85 -15.58
N SER A 415 10.08 -48.17 -14.52
CA SER A 415 10.55 -47.98 -13.15
C SER A 415 11.60 -49.03 -12.77
N LYS A 416 12.46 -48.71 -11.81
CA LYS A 416 13.40 -49.66 -11.22
C LYS A 416 12.67 -50.83 -10.58
N ALA A 417 11.54 -50.59 -9.89
CA ALA A 417 10.73 -51.66 -9.32
C ALA A 417 10.26 -52.68 -10.37
N TYR A 418 9.89 -52.21 -11.56
CA TYR A 418 9.48 -53.07 -12.67
C TYR A 418 10.67 -53.85 -13.26
N CYS A 419 11.85 -53.25 -13.31
CA CYS A 419 13.08 -53.97 -13.65
C CYS A 419 13.39 -55.10 -12.66
N ASP A 420 13.32 -54.77 -11.35
CA ASP A 420 13.59 -55.73 -10.27
C ASP A 420 12.58 -56.90 -10.29
N LEU A 421 11.29 -56.63 -10.56
CA LEU A 421 10.25 -57.65 -10.67
C LEU A 421 10.40 -58.53 -11.92
N SER A 422 10.61 -57.93 -13.09
CA SER A 422 10.68 -58.63 -14.36
C SER A 422 12.02 -59.33 -14.61
N GLY A 423 13.07 -58.95 -13.88
CA GLY A 423 14.44 -59.45 -14.04
C GLY A 423 15.18 -58.90 -15.26
N TYR A 424 14.59 -57.94 -15.99
CA TYR A 424 15.23 -57.25 -17.11
C TYR A 424 15.72 -55.87 -16.67
N SER A 425 16.84 -55.41 -17.23
CA SER A 425 17.33 -54.04 -17.01
C SER A 425 16.54 -53.02 -17.85
N SER A 426 16.54 -51.75 -17.44
CA SER A 426 15.88 -50.66 -18.17
C SER A 426 16.29 -50.62 -19.65
N ASP A 427 17.58 -50.74 -19.94
CA ASP A 427 18.11 -50.71 -21.31
C ASP A 427 17.66 -51.91 -22.16
N GLU A 428 17.32 -53.03 -21.52
CA GLU A 428 16.78 -54.21 -22.20
C GLU A 428 15.27 -54.10 -22.46
N LEU A 429 14.55 -53.32 -21.65
CA LEU A 429 13.10 -53.15 -21.73
C LEU A 429 12.69 -52.00 -22.64
N VAL A 430 13.36 -50.85 -22.54
CA VAL A 430 13.04 -49.67 -23.34
C VAL A 430 13.22 -49.98 -24.82
N GLY A 431 12.19 -49.66 -25.62
CA GLY A 431 12.15 -49.95 -27.06
C GLY A 431 11.67 -51.37 -27.40
N LYS A 432 11.34 -52.22 -26.42
CA LYS A 432 10.77 -53.56 -26.67
C LYS A 432 9.24 -53.58 -26.54
N PRO A 433 8.56 -54.53 -27.19
CA PRO A 433 7.11 -54.65 -27.06
C PRO A 433 6.73 -55.22 -25.68
N HIS A 434 5.73 -54.62 -25.03
CA HIS A 434 5.20 -55.09 -23.74
C HIS A 434 4.76 -56.57 -23.75
N SER A 435 4.43 -57.11 -24.93
CA SER A 435 4.07 -58.52 -25.09
C SER A 435 5.17 -59.52 -24.71
N MET A 436 6.40 -59.09 -24.46
CA MET A 436 7.49 -59.97 -24.04
C MET A 436 7.27 -60.65 -22.68
N PHE A 437 6.43 -60.08 -21.81
CA PHE A 437 6.13 -60.65 -20.48
C PHE A 437 5.01 -61.71 -20.50
N ARG A 438 4.37 -61.92 -21.66
CA ARG A 438 3.19 -62.80 -21.76
C ARG A 438 3.53 -64.24 -21.40
N HIS A 439 2.71 -64.84 -20.55
CA HIS A 439 2.81 -66.25 -20.23
C HIS A 439 2.08 -67.12 -21.28
N PRO A 440 2.66 -68.25 -21.75
CA PRO A 440 2.05 -69.09 -22.79
C PRO A 440 0.66 -69.66 -22.45
N GLU A 441 0.35 -69.84 -21.16
CA GLU A 441 -0.93 -70.40 -20.70
C GLU A 441 -2.05 -69.36 -20.62
N VAL A 442 -1.76 -68.07 -20.74
CA VAL A 442 -2.78 -67.02 -20.70
C VAL A 442 -3.44 -66.90 -22.08
N PRO A 443 -4.77 -67.09 -22.20
CA PRO A 443 -5.46 -67.02 -23.49
C PRO A 443 -5.29 -65.68 -24.19
N THR A 444 -5.09 -65.70 -25.52
CA THR A 444 -4.91 -64.48 -26.32
C THR A 444 -6.07 -63.50 -26.25
N ASP A 445 -7.28 -63.98 -25.91
CA ASP A 445 -8.48 -63.16 -25.77
C ASP A 445 -8.40 -62.18 -24.58
N VAL A 446 -7.64 -62.52 -23.54
CA VAL A 446 -7.37 -61.62 -22.40
C VAL A 446 -6.62 -60.38 -22.89
N TYR A 447 -5.52 -60.58 -23.63
CA TYR A 447 -4.74 -59.47 -24.19
C TYR A 447 -5.52 -58.65 -25.23
N ARG A 448 -6.39 -59.29 -26.02
CA ARG A 448 -7.29 -58.58 -26.95
C ARG A 448 -8.26 -57.66 -26.20
N THR A 449 -8.73 -58.10 -25.03
CA THR A 449 -9.62 -57.32 -24.17
C THR A 449 -8.90 -56.10 -23.60
N ILE A 450 -7.66 -56.26 -23.11
CA ILE A 450 -6.81 -55.15 -22.63
C ILE A 450 -6.69 -54.07 -23.71
N TRP A 451 -6.22 -54.45 -24.90
CA TRP A 451 -6.00 -53.53 -26.02
C TRP A 451 -7.28 -52.82 -26.47
N ARG A 452 -8.42 -53.52 -26.48
CA ARG A 452 -9.72 -52.92 -26.81
C ARG A 452 -10.12 -51.85 -25.79
N THR A 453 -9.92 -52.12 -24.50
CA THR A 453 -10.30 -51.20 -23.41
C THR A 453 -9.47 -49.92 -23.44
N ILE A 454 -8.14 -50.04 -23.51
CA ILE A 454 -7.26 -48.86 -23.46
C ILE A 454 -7.35 -48.01 -24.75
N LYS A 455 -7.60 -48.63 -25.91
CA LYS A 455 -7.86 -47.88 -27.17
C LYS A 455 -9.18 -47.11 -27.16
N GLN A 456 -10.13 -47.48 -26.29
CA GLN A 456 -11.36 -46.72 -26.06
C GLN A 456 -11.20 -45.59 -25.03
N ASN A 457 -9.95 -45.25 -24.65
CA ASN A 457 -9.62 -44.28 -23.61
C ASN A 457 -10.19 -44.64 -22.23
N LYS A 458 -10.32 -45.93 -21.93
CA LYS A 458 -10.75 -46.42 -20.62
C LYS A 458 -9.57 -47.04 -19.88
N VAL A 459 -9.60 -46.96 -18.55
CA VAL A 459 -8.67 -47.69 -17.69
C VAL A 459 -9.00 -49.18 -17.76
N TRP A 460 -7.98 -50.01 -17.95
CA TRP A 460 -8.10 -51.45 -17.79
C TRP A 460 -7.49 -51.85 -16.45
N SER A 461 -8.17 -52.73 -15.70
CA SER A 461 -7.67 -53.28 -14.43
C SER A 461 -7.89 -54.79 -14.44
N GLY A 462 -6.89 -55.56 -14.03
CA GLY A 462 -6.99 -57.02 -13.94
C GLY A 462 -5.71 -57.72 -13.54
N GLU A 463 -5.83 -59.02 -13.26
CA GLU A 463 -4.73 -59.88 -12.85
C GLU A 463 -4.16 -60.65 -14.05
N LEU A 464 -2.84 -60.68 -14.19
CA LEU A 464 -2.13 -61.36 -15.28
C LEU A 464 -1.02 -62.24 -14.72
N LEU A 465 -0.87 -63.41 -15.32
CA LEU A 465 0.28 -64.27 -15.11
C LEU A 465 1.37 -63.87 -16.12
N HIS A 466 2.52 -63.46 -15.62
CA HIS A 466 3.69 -63.08 -16.40
C HIS A 466 4.85 -64.04 -16.16
N ARG A 467 5.79 -64.07 -17.11
CA ARG A 467 7.04 -64.84 -17.01
C ARG A 467 8.23 -63.89 -17.03
N ASN A 468 9.11 -64.02 -16.05
CA ASN A 468 10.29 -63.18 -15.92
C ASN A 468 11.45 -63.68 -16.81
N LYS A 469 12.55 -62.91 -16.87
CA LYS A 469 13.73 -63.24 -17.69
C LYS A 469 14.32 -64.63 -17.44
N LEU A 470 14.22 -65.13 -16.20
CA LEU A 470 14.77 -66.42 -15.77
C LEU A 470 13.77 -67.58 -15.93
N GLY A 471 12.56 -67.31 -16.43
CA GLY A 471 11.52 -68.32 -16.66
C GLY A 471 10.60 -68.57 -15.47
N TYR A 472 10.70 -67.79 -14.39
CA TYR A 472 9.78 -67.89 -13.25
C TYR A 472 8.46 -67.18 -13.55
N ASP A 473 7.38 -67.81 -13.11
CA ASP A 473 6.02 -67.29 -13.27
C ASP A 473 5.61 -66.48 -12.04
N TYR A 474 5.07 -65.29 -12.28
CA TYR A 474 4.63 -64.36 -11.24
C TYR A 474 3.31 -63.71 -11.63
N TRP A 475 2.45 -63.49 -10.63
CA TRP A 475 1.16 -62.86 -10.82
C TRP A 475 1.25 -61.36 -10.56
N VAL A 476 0.72 -60.56 -11.46
CA VAL A 476 0.60 -59.11 -11.30
C VAL A 476 -0.86 -58.67 -11.36
N SER A 477 -1.28 -57.84 -10.43
CA SER A 477 -2.49 -57.02 -10.57
C SER A 477 -2.09 -55.71 -11.23
N SER A 478 -2.62 -55.41 -12.40
CA SER A 478 -2.17 -54.26 -13.20
C SER A 478 -3.32 -53.34 -13.58
N GLU A 479 -3.06 -52.04 -13.51
CA GLU A 479 -3.92 -50.98 -14.05
C GLU A 479 -3.21 -50.27 -15.19
N ILE A 480 -3.88 -50.16 -16.34
CA ILE A 480 -3.35 -49.53 -17.54
C ILE A 480 -4.25 -48.36 -17.93
N GLU A 481 -3.70 -47.15 -17.91
CA GLU A 481 -4.41 -45.91 -18.20
C GLU A 481 -3.77 -45.13 -19.36
N PRO A 482 -4.56 -44.39 -20.17
CA PRO A 482 -4.02 -43.53 -21.23
C PRO A 482 -3.49 -42.21 -20.66
N HIS A 483 -2.22 -41.88 -20.92
CA HIS A 483 -1.67 -40.56 -20.57
C HIS A 483 -1.64 -39.62 -21.79
N ARG A 484 -1.85 -38.32 -21.53
CA ARG A 484 -2.09 -37.29 -22.54
C ARG A 484 -1.00 -36.23 -22.53
N ASP A 485 -0.77 -35.60 -23.68
CA ASP A 485 -0.01 -34.36 -23.77
C ASP A 485 -0.81 -33.15 -23.26
N MET A 486 -0.16 -31.98 -23.24
CA MET A 486 -0.76 -30.72 -22.79
C MET A 486 -1.94 -30.23 -23.67
N TYR A 487 -2.18 -30.85 -24.82
CA TYR A 487 -3.29 -30.56 -25.72
C TYR A 487 -4.43 -31.60 -25.58
N GLY A 488 -4.32 -32.53 -24.63
CA GLY A 488 -5.32 -33.57 -24.38
C GLY A 488 -5.25 -34.75 -25.34
N THR A 489 -4.24 -34.82 -26.20
CA THR A 489 -4.05 -35.96 -27.12
C THR A 489 -3.40 -37.11 -26.35
N VAL A 490 -4.00 -38.30 -26.40
CA VAL A 490 -3.35 -39.51 -25.83
C VAL A 490 -2.04 -39.71 -26.56
N ILE A 491 -0.93 -39.88 -25.85
CA ILE A 491 0.41 -40.12 -26.43
C ILE A 491 0.94 -41.53 -26.11
N GLY A 492 0.35 -42.19 -25.11
CA GLY A 492 0.68 -43.56 -24.73
C GLY A 492 -0.20 -44.05 -23.58
N TYR A 493 0.25 -45.13 -22.95
CA TYR A 493 -0.38 -45.77 -21.82
C TYR A 493 0.62 -45.90 -20.67
N THR A 494 0.15 -45.77 -19.45
CA THR A 494 0.94 -46.04 -18.25
C THR A 494 0.37 -47.26 -17.57
N GLU A 495 1.20 -48.26 -17.35
CA GLU A 495 0.91 -49.43 -16.54
C GLU A 495 1.46 -49.21 -15.13
N VAL A 496 0.63 -49.47 -14.12
CA VAL A 496 1.05 -49.63 -12.73
C VAL A 496 0.62 -51.00 -12.27
N SER A 497 1.53 -51.77 -11.72
CA SER A 497 1.31 -53.15 -11.32
C SER A 497 1.67 -53.38 -9.86
N ALA A 498 1.09 -54.41 -9.26
CA ALA A 498 1.46 -54.95 -7.96
C ALA A 498 1.70 -56.45 -8.07
N ASP A 499 2.80 -56.94 -7.49
CA ASP A 499 3.06 -58.38 -7.40
C ASP A 499 2.13 -59.00 -6.36
N ILE A 500 1.29 -59.94 -6.82
CA ILE A 500 0.30 -60.66 -5.99
C ILE A 500 0.61 -62.17 -5.95
N THR A 501 1.82 -62.58 -6.31
CA THR A 501 2.22 -63.99 -6.41
C THR A 501 2.05 -64.72 -5.07
N ASP A 502 2.47 -64.12 -3.96
CA ASP A 502 2.33 -64.73 -2.64
C ASP A 502 0.88 -64.76 -2.16
N GLN A 503 0.07 -63.75 -2.52
CA GLN A 503 -1.37 -63.76 -2.25
C GLN A 503 -2.03 -64.95 -2.96
N LYS A 504 -1.71 -65.18 -4.25
CA LYS A 504 -2.23 -66.33 -5.00
C LYS A 504 -1.80 -67.67 -4.43
N LYS A 505 -0.57 -67.79 -3.90
CA LYS A 505 -0.11 -68.98 -3.18
C LYS A 505 -0.93 -69.22 -1.90
N ILE A 506 -1.17 -68.18 -1.11
CA ILE A 506 -1.96 -68.27 0.13
C ILE A 506 -3.42 -68.65 -0.15
N GLU A 507 -4.05 -68.06 -1.18
CA GLU A 507 -5.41 -68.41 -1.61
C GLU A 507 -5.53 -69.92 -1.91
N SER A 508 -4.53 -70.52 -2.57
CA SER A 508 -4.51 -71.96 -2.87
C SER A 508 -4.35 -72.86 -1.64
N MET A 509 -3.61 -72.42 -0.62
CA MET A 509 -3.38 -73.15 0.63
C MET A 509 -4.60 -73.13 1.57
N SER A 510 -5.57 -72.24 1.32
CA SER A 510 -6.79 -72.09 2.13
C SER A 510 -7.90 -73.09 1.77
N LEU A 511 -7.75 -73.93 0.74
CA LEU A 511 -8.83 -74.81 0.24
C LEU A 511 -8.65 -76.30 0.61
N THR A 512 -7.47 -76.71 1.06
CA THR A 512 -7.16 -78.11 1.41
C THR A 512 -6.74 -78.26 2.87
N ASP A 513 -6.91 -79.44 3.45
CA ASP A 513 -6.34 -79.81 4.74
C ASP A 513 -4.83 -80.05 4.59
N SER A 514 -4.02 -79.38 5.41
CA SER A 514 -2.56 -79.37 5.27
C SER A 514 -1.89 -80.71 5.56
N LEU A 515 -2.56 -81.61 6.28
CA LEU A 515 -2.01 -82.93 6.61
C LEU A 515 -2.36 -84.00 5.56
N THR A 516 -3.61 -84.01 5.09
CA THR A 516 -4.16 -85.07 4.22
C THR A 516 -4.26 -84.68 2.75
N GLY A 517 -4.19 -83.39 2.42
CA GLY A 517 -4.38 -82.88 1.06
C GLY A 517 -5.83 -82.97 0.55
N LEU A 518 -6.77 -83.44 1.37
CA LEU A 518 -8.20 -83.48 1.05
C LEU A 518 -8.83 -82.08 1.17
N ALA A 519 -10.08 -81.93 0.72
CA ALA A 519 -10.83 -80.68 0.95
C ALA A 519 -10.92 -80.41 2.46
N ASN A 520 -10.63 -79.17 2.87
CA ASN A 520 -10.92 -78.75 4.25
C ASN A 520 -12.41 -78.43 4.39
N ARG A 521 -12.86 -78.15 5.63
CA ARG A 521 -14.26 -77.82 5.93
C ARG A 521 -14.85 -76.76 5.00
N ARG A 522 -14.13 -75.66 4.75
CA ARG A 522 -14.61 -74.58 3.87
C ARG A 522 -14.85 -75.07 2.44
N GLN A 523 -13.93 -75.85 1.90
CA GLN A 523 -14.06 -76.40 0.56
C GLN A 523 -15.18 -77.47 0.47
N LEU A 524 -15.46 -78.19 1.56
CA LEU A 524 -16.63 -79.08 1.66
C LEU A 524 -17.95 -78.30 1.65
N ASP A 525 -18.03 -77.18 2.38
CA ASP A 525 -19.20 -76.29 2.37
C ASP A 525 -19.47 -75.76 0.94
N ASP A 526 -18.44 -75.23 0.28
CA ASP A 526 -18.54 -74.69 -1.08
C ASP A 526 -18.93 -75.77 -2.09
N ALA A 527 -18.33 -76.97 -2.00
CA ALA A 527 -18.64 -78.09 -2.87
C ALA A 527 -20.06 -78.63 -2.66
N PHE A 528 -20.55 -78.65 -1.42
CA PHE A 528 -21.94 -79.00 -1.12
C PHE A 528 -22.90 -77.98 -1.72
N GLN A 529 -22.66 -76.67 -1.57
CA GLN A 529 -23.54 -75.65 -2.13
C GLN A 529 -23.67 -75.79 -3.65
N GLN A 530 -22.56 -76.03 -4.35
CA GLN A 530 -22.58 -76.28 -5.79
C GLN A 530 -23.34 -77.57 -6.14
N SER A 531 -23.06 -78.66 -5.42
CA SER A 531 -23.66 -79.97 -5.69
C SER A 531 -25.17 -79.99 -5.39
N SER A 532 -25.60 -79.37 -4.30
CA SER A 532 -27.00 -79.25 -3.90
C SER A 532 -27.80 -78.35 -4.83
N ALA A 533 -27.22 -77.24 -5.32
CA ALA A 533 -27.85 -76.39 -6.33
C ALA A 533 -28.10 -77.15 -7.65
N LEU A 534 -27.12 -77.96 -8.10
CA LEU A 534 -27.27 -78.81 -9.28
C LEU A 534 -28.27 -79.95 -9.05
N ALA A 535 -28.18 -80.64 -7.91
CA ALA A 535 -29.08 -81.71 -7.52
C ALA A 535 -30.54 -81.24 -7.48
N LYS A 536 -30.80 -80.06 -6.89
CA LYS A 536 -32.13 -79.43 -6.84
C LYS A 536 -32.65 -79.04 -8.22
N ARG A 537 -31.78 -78.49 -9.07
CA ARG A 537 -32.16 -78.05 -10.42
C ARG A 537 -32.53 -79.22 -11.33
N TYR A 538 -31.81 -80.34 -11.22
CA TYR A 538 -31.97 -81.50 -12.10
C TYR A 538 -32.69 -82.68 -11.44
N THR A 539 -33.21 -82.50 -10.22
CA THR A 539 -33.86 -83.53 -9.40
C THR A 539 -33.00 -84.80 -9.30
N ARG A 540 -31.71 -84.63 -9.02
CA ARG A 540 -30.73 -85.73 -8.87
C ARG A 540 -30.49 -86.02 -7.39
N PRO A 541 -30.27 -87.29 -7.02
CA PRO A 541 -30.00 -87.63 -5.62
C PRO A 541 -28.63 -87.08 -5.18
N LEU A 542 -28.52 -86.69 -3.91
CA LEU A 542 -27.28 -86.24 -3.29
C LEU A 542 -27.20 -86.89 -1.91
N SER A 543 -26.12 -87.60 -1.63
CA SER A 543 -25.89 -88.24 -0.35
C SER A 543 -24.54 -87.84 0.21
N ILE A 544 -24.45 -87.84 1.53
CA ILE A 544 -23.19 -87.66 2.24
C ILE A 544 -22.90 -88.84 3.15
N VAL A 545 -21.62 -89.01 3.45
CA VAL A 545 -21.13 -89.94 4.44
C VAL A 545 -20.22 -89.17 5.38
N ILE A 546 -20.48 -89.26 6.68
CA ILE A 546 -19.54 -88.84 7.72
C ILE A 546 -19.00 -90.09 8.40
N PHE A 547 -17.71 -90.14 8.66
CA PHE A 547 -17.11 -91.27 9.35
C PHE A 547 -15.96 -90.85 10.24
N ASP A 548 -15.75 -91.64 11.28
CA ASP A 548 -14.76 -91.42 12.32
C ASP A 548 -13.90 -92.67 12.52
N ILE A 549 -12.63 -92.46 12.87
CA ILE A 549 -11.67 -93.54 13.13
C ILE A 549 -11.89 -94.06 14.55
N ASP A 550 -12.32 -95.31 14.67
CA ASP A 550 -12.61 -95.93 15.95
C ASP A 550 -11.34 -96.00 16.82
N TYR A 551 -11.44 -95.45 18.03
CA TYR A 551 -10.35 -95.40 19.02
C TYR A 551 -9.09 -94.65 18.57
N PHE A 552 -9.20 -93.69 17.65
CA PHE A 552 -8.05 -92.91 17.17
C PHE A 552 -7.29 -92.19 18.30
N LYS A 553 -8.01 -91.69 19.31
CA LYS A 553 -7.39 -91.11 20.51
C LYS A 553 -6.44 -92.11 21.20
N THR A 554 -6.82 -93.38 21.31
CA THR A 554 -5.97 -94.43 21.88
C THR A 554 -4.70 -94.64 21.03
N VAL A 555 -4.81 -94.54 19.70
CA VAL A 555 -3.66 -94.62 18.80
C VAL A 555 -2.69 -93.46 19.07
N ASN A 556 -3.20 -92.23 19.19
CA ASN A 556 -2.38 -91.06 19.53
C ASN A 556 -1.76 -91.15 20.92
N ASP A 557 -2.54 -91.56 21.92
CA ASP A 557 -2.09 -91.64 23.32
C ASP A 557 -1.05 -92.75 23.52
N THR A 558 -1.12 -93.83 22.73
CA THR A 558 -0.21 -95.00 22.85
C THR A 558 1.02 -94.90 21.97
N TYR A 559 0.87 -94.40 20.73
CA TYR A 559 1.94 -94.43 19.70
C TYR A 559 2.40 -93.03 19.26
N GLY A 560 1.81 -91.98 19.82
CA GLY A 560 2.15 -90.57 19.55
C GLY A 560 1.44 -90.00 18.33
N HIS A 561 1.35 -88.67 18.28
CA HIS A 561 0.65 -87.94 17.20
C HIS A 561 1.20 -88.21 15.80
N LEU A 562 2.51 -88.45 15.64
CA LEU A 562 3.10 -88.80 14.35
C LEU A 562 2.59 -90.13 13.80
N ALA A 563 2.20 -91.06 14.68
CA ALA A 563 1.54 -92.30 14.28
C ALA A 563 0.10 -92.04 13.84
N GLY A 564 -0.64 -91.19 14.55
CA GLY A 564 -1.96 -90.73 14.14
C GLY A 564 -1.95 -90.03 12.78
N ASP A 565 -0.95 -89.19 12.51
CA ASP A 565 -0.78 -88.53 11.22
C ASP A 565 -0.59 -89.52 10.06
N LYS A 566 0.16 -90.61 10.29
CA LYS A 566 0.31 -91.70 9.31
C LYS A 566 -1.01 -92.41 9.05
N VAL A 567 -1.82 -92.63 10.08
CA VAL A 567 -3.16 -93.21 9.96
C VAL A 567 -4.06 -92.30 9.12
N LEU A 568 -4.11 -91.01 9.42
CA LEU A 568 -4.92 -90.04 8.70
C LEU A 568 -4.53 -89.92 7.22
N LYS A 569 -3.23 -89.91 6.91
CA LYS A 569 -2.72 -89.91 5.53
C LYS A 569 -3.09 -91.19 4.78
N SER A 570 -2.92 -92.34 5.42
CA SER A 570 -3.25 -93.64 4.80
C SER A 570 -4.74 -93.74 4.50
N ILE A 571 -5.60 -93.20 5.37
CA ILE A 571 -7.05 -93.13 5.11
C ILE A 571 -7.35 -92.20 3.95
N ALA A 572 -6.70 -91.02 3.87
CA ALA A 572 -6.86 -90.12 2.73
C ALA A 572 -6.48 -90.78 1.40
N ASP A 573 -5.41 -91.58 1.37
CA ASP A 573 -5.00 -92.37 0.20
C ASP A 573 -6.03 -93.45 -0.17
N VAL A 574 -6.63 -94.10 0.83
CA VAL A 574 -7.74 -95.05 0.62
C VAL A 574 -8.96 -94.36 0.03
N LEU A 575 -9.34 -93.18 0.52
CA LEU A 575 -10.42 -92.39 -0.09
C LEU A 575 -10.07 -92.00 -1.54
N GLY A 576 -8.79 -91.71 -1.81
CA GLY A 576 -8.26 -91.44 -3.14
C GLY A 576 -8.54 -92.55 -4.15
N SER A 577 -8.38 -93.81 -3.72
CA SER A 577 -8.46 -95.01 -4.57
C SER A 577 -9.83 -95.70 -4.59
N THR A 578 -10.69 -95.43 -3.62
CA THR A 578 -12.01 -96.08 -3.48
C THR A 578 -13.18 -95.23 -3.97
N THR A 579 -13.01 -93.92 -4.17
CA THR A 579 -14.06 -93.01 -4.67
C THR A 579 -13.74 -92.53 -6.09
N ARG A 580 -14.77 -92.13 -6.87
CA ARG A 580 -14.56 -91.59 -8.23
C ARG A 580 -14.14 -90.13 -8.19
N ARG A 581 -13.59 -89.63 -9.30
CA ARG A 581 -13.15 -88.22 -9.46
C ARG A 581 -14.25 -87.18 -9.22
N GLY A 582 -15.52 -87.56 -9.43
CA GLY A 582 -16.67 -86.68 -9.20
C GLY A 582 -17.15 -86.61 -7.74
N ASP A 583 -16.61 -87.46 -6.85
CA ASP A 583 -16.96 -87.43 -5.43
C ASP A 583 -16.03 -86.48 -4.68
N ILE A 584 -16.58 -85.72 -3.74
CA ILE A 584 -15.79 -84.78 -2.95
C ILE A 584 -15.36 -85.48 -1.66
N ARG A 585 -14.07 -85.41 -1.37
CA ARG A 585 -13.44 -86.00 -0.19
C ARG A 585 -12.86 -84.88 0.66
N GLY A 586 -13.23 -84.84 1.93
CA GLY A 586 -12.67 -83.86 2.85
C GLY A 586 -12.49 -84.40 4.25
N ARG A 587 -11.60 -83.73 4.97
CA ARG A 587 -11.39 -83.94 6.40
C ARG A 587 -12.12 -82.82 7.13
N TRP A 588 -13.10 -83.20 7.95
CA TRP A 588 -13.97 -82.24 8.65
C TRP A 588 -13.25 -81.64 9.87
N GLY A 589 -12.48 -82.46 10.58
CA GLY A 589 -11.62 -82.06 11.69
C GLY A 589 -11.20 -83.28 12.52
N GLY A 590 -10.01 -83.26 13.14
CA GLY A 590 -9.55 -84.38 13.97
C GLY A 590 -9.45 -85.70 13.19
N ASP A 591 -10.19 -86.71 13.62
CA ASP A 591 -10.37 -88.04 13.04
C ASP A 591 -11.60 -88.16 12.11
N GLU A 592 -12.36 -87.08 11.92
CA GLU A 592 -13.60 -87.09 11.16
C GLU A 592 -13.39 -86.74 9.68
N PHE A 593 -13.99 -87.54 8.81
CA PHE A 593 -13.97 -87.39 7.36
C PHE A 593 -15.38 -87.29 6.82
N VAL A 594 -15.55 -86.49 5.77
CA VAL A 594 -16.81 -86.28 5.07
C VAL A 594 -16.62 -86.56 3.59
N LEU A 595 -17.53 -87.35 3.04
CA LEU A 595 -17.65 -87.63 1.62
C LEU A 595 -18.98 -87.08 1.12
N ILE A 596 -18.95 -86.38 -0.01
CA ILE A 596 -20.15 -85.89 -0.69
C ILE A 596 -20.23 -86.60 -2.03
N PHE A 597 -21.39 -87.21 -2.30
CA PHE A 597 -21.66 -88.00 -3.49
C PHE A 597 -22.76 -87.35 -4.33
N PRO A 598 -22.41 -86.47 -5.28
CA PRO A 598 -23.36 -85.95 -6.26
C PRO A 598 -23.99 -87.08 -7.08
N GLU A 599 -25.26 -86.97 -7.41
CA GLU A 599 -25.98 -87.93 -8.27
C GLU A 599 -25.97 -89.37 -7.75
N THR A 600 -25.95 -89.53 -6.43
CA THR A 600 -25.89 -90.84 -5.76
C THR A 600 -26.96 -90.90 -4.68
N ASP A 601 -27.77 -91.97 -4.71
CA ASP A 601 -28.79 -92.23 -3.69
C ASP A 601 -28.19 -92.88 -2.43
N ILE A 602 -29.00 -92.94 -1.37
CA ILE A 602 -28.57 -93.43 -0.05
C ILE A 602 -28.04 -94.87 -0.07
N ASN A 603 -28.60 -95.74 -0.92
CA ASN A 603 -28.22 -97.14 -1.00
C ASN A 603 -26.85 -97.30 -1.67
N ASN A 604 -26.61 -96.53 -2.72
CA ASN A 604 -25.33 -96.51 -3.41
C ASN A 604 -24.25 -95.82 -2.56
N ALA A 605 -24.59 -94.74 -1.86
CA ALA A 605 -23.69 -94.12 -0.90
C ALA A 605 -23.31 -95.09 0.24
N GLN A 606 -24.26 -95.88 0.74
CA GLN A 606 -24.00 -96.92 1.74
C GLN A 606 -23.04 -98.00 1.21
N ARG A 607 -23.17 -98.42 -0.05
CA ARG A 607 -22.25 -99.40 -0.66
C ARG A 607 -20.82 -98.85 -0.77
N VAL A 608 -20.67 -97.58 -1.16
CA VAL A 608 -19.35 -96.93 -1.21
C VAL A 608 -18.77 -96.80 0.20
N ALA A 609 -19.57 -96.40 1.19
CA ALA A 609 -19.14 -96.36 2.59
C ALA A 609 -18.66 -97.73 3.09
N GLU A 610 -19.36 -98.81 2.74
CA GLU A 610 -18.96 -100.17 3.12
C GLU A 610 -17.65 -100.61 2.41
N THR A 611 -17.47 -100.19 1.15
CA THR A 611 -16.23 -100.42 0.40
C THR A 611 -15.05 -99.71 1.06
N VAL A 612 -15.23 -98.45 1.45
CA VAL A 612 -14.23 -97.68 2.21
C VAL A 612 -13.94 -98.34 3.55
N ARG A 613 -14.97 -98.77 4.30
CA ARG A 613 -14.82 -99.45 5.59
C ARG A 613 -13.96 -100.71 5.50
N ILE A 614 -14.20 -101.54 4.49
CA ILE A 614 -13.43 -102.76 4.25
C ILE A 614 -11.99 -102.40 3.86
N ALA A 615 -11.80 -101.46 2.94
CA ALA A 615 -10.46 -101.02 2.52
C ALA A 615 -9.63 -100.45 3.68
N VAL A 616 -10.27 -99.73 4.62
CA VAL A 616 -9.59 -99.24 5.83
C VAL A 616 -9.15 -100.39 6.74
N CYS A 617 -9.93 -101.48 6.86
CA CYS A 617 -9.55 -102.65 7.66
C CYS A 617 -8.31 -103.38 7.10
N ASP A 618 -8.02 -103.21 5.81
CA ASP A 618 -6.88 -103.81 5.11
C ASP A 618 -5.62 -102.93 5.14
N ILE A 619 -5.71 -101.72 5.71
CA ILE A 619 -4.55 -100.85 5.92
C ILE A 619 -3.59 -101.52 6.92
N VAL A 620 -2.35 -101.78 6.48
CA VAL A 620 -1.25 -102.25 7.34
C VAL A 620 -0.24 -101.10 7.49
N ILE A 621 -0.13 -100.56 8.70
CA ILE A 621 0.89 -99.57 9.06
C ILE A 621 1.82 -100.24 10.08
N ASP A 622 3.11 -100.28 9.78
CA ASP A 622 4.11 -100.96 10.61
C ASP A 622 4.10 -100.40 12.05
N GLY A 623 4.04 -101.31 13.02
CA GLY A 623 3.97 -100.99 14.45
C GLY A 623 2.63 -100.49 14.98
N LEU A 624 1.55 -100.45 14.19
CA LEU A 624 0.22 -100.00 14.63
C LEU A 624 -0.84 -101.11 14.54
N PRO A 625 -1.87 -101.09 15.41
CA PRO A 625 -3.02 -101.99 15.29
C PRO A 625 -3.81 -101.72 14.01
N ARG A 626 -4.64 -102.69 13.59
CA ARG A 626 -5.58 -102.48 12.48
C ARG A 626 -6.54 -101.34 12.80
N GLN A 627 -6.79 -100.50 11.81
CA GLN A 627 -7.66 -99.34 11.94
C GLN A 627 -9.08 -99.73 11.54
N HIS A 628 -10.05 -99.23 12.30
CA HIS A 628 -11.47 -99.43 12.04
C HIS A 628 -12.14 -98.07 11.97
N CYS A 629 -13.20 -97.97 11.17
CA CYS A 629 -13.98 -96.75 11.06
C CYS A 629 -15.47 -97.07 11.16
N SER A 630 -16.19 -96.18 11.83
CA SER A 630 -17.65 -96.20 11.89
C SER A 630 -18.19 -95.13 10.94
N PHE A 631 -19.27 -95.42 10.22
CA PHE A 631 -19.80 -94.57 9.15
C PHE A 631 -21.28 -94.28 9.36
N GLY A 632 -21.67 -93.03 9.12
CA GLY A 632 -23.05 -92.56 9.08
C GLY A 632 -23.40 -92.02 7.70
N VAL A 633 -24.48 -92.51 7.11
CA VAL A 633 -24.93 -92.13 5.76
C VAL A 633 -26.26 -91.40 5.84
N ALA A 634 -26.38 -90.27 5.15
CA ALA A 634 -27.64 -89.54 5.00
C ALA A 634 -27.84 -89.07 3.55
N GLN A 635 -29.10 -89.05 3.11
CA GLN A 635 -29.48 -88.47 1.82
C GLN A 635 -30.14 -87.12 2.03
N TRP A 636 -29.74 -86.17 1.19
CA TRP A 636 -30.25 -84.81 1.19
C TRP A 636 -31.73 -84.74 0.85
N ASP A 637 -32.49 -83.96 1.62
CA ASP A 637 -33.95 -83.80 1.49
C ASP A 637 -34.40 -82.72 0.47
N ASN A 638 -33.45 -82.12 -0.27
CA ASN A 638 -33.61 -81.01 -1.21
C ASN A 638 -33.87 -79.61 -0.62
N ALA A 639 -33.87 -79.48 0.72
CA ALA A 639 -34.20 -78.24 1.41
C ALA A 639 -33.21 -77.85 2.51
N GLU A 640 -32.52 -78.81 3.13
CA GLU A 640 -31.59 -78.58 4.23
C GLU A 640 -30.20 -78.08 3.77
N ASN A 641 -29.45 -77.45 4.67
CA ASN A 641 -28.06 -77.05 4.44
C ASN A 641 -27.10 -78.18 4.86
N LEU A 642 -25.79 -78.01 4.60
CA LEU A 642 -24.80 -79.05 4.90
C LEU A 642 -24.78 -79.42 6.38
N ASP A 643 -24.85 -78.44 7.29
CA ASP A 643 -24.82 -78.68 8.73
C ASP A 643 -25.97 -79.60 9.19
N LYS A 644 -27.21 -79.36 8.75
CA LYS A 644 -28.36 -80.22 9.10
C LYS A 644 -28.27 -81.62 8.50
N LEU A 645 -27.78 -81.71 7.26
CA LEU A 645 -27.56 -83.02 6.63
C LEU A 645 -26.46 -83.80 7.37
N LEU A 646 -25.41 -83.11 7.83
CA LEU A 646 -24.35 -83.68 8.67
C LEU A 646 -24.88 -84.12 10.04
N GLU A 647 -25.77 -83.38 10.69
CA GLU A 647 -26.40 -83.80 11.96
C GLU A 647 -27.17 -85.14 11.80
N ARG A 648 -27.86 -85.33 10.67
CA ARG A 648 -28.54 -86.59 10.35
C ARG A 648 -27.54 -87.72 10.11
N ALA A 649 -26.47 -87.45 9.37
CA ALA A 649 -25.42 -88.42 9.11
C ALA A 649 -24.67 -88.79 10.40
N ASP A 650 -24.38 -87.81 11.27
CA ASP A 650 -23.73 -88.00 12.56
C ASP A 650 -24.60 -88.81 13.52
N SER A 651 -25.91 -88.58 13.53
CA SER A 651 -26.84 -89.42 14.28
C SER A 651 -26.79 -90.89 13.85
N ALA A 652 -26.53 -91.18 12.56
CA ALA A 652 -26.27 -92.53 12.09
C ALA A 652 -24.89 -93.05 12.49
N LEU A 653 -23.86 -92.21 12.41
CA LEU A 653 -22.51 -92.52 12.88
C LEU A 653 -22.51 -92.90 14.37
N TYR A 654 -23.21 -92.14 15.20
CA TYR A 654 -23.36 -92.43 16.62
C TYR A 654 -24.03 -93.80 16.86
N ARG A 655 -25.07 -94.16 16.11
CA ARG A 655 -25.66 -95.51 16.16
C ARG A 655 -24.66 -96.59 15.74
N ALA A 656 -23.81 -96.33 14.74
CA ALA A 656 -22.78 -97.27 14.33
C ALA A 656 -21.79 -97.52 15.48
N LYS A 657 -21.45 -96.46 16.22
CA LYS A 657 -20.58 -96.52 17.40
C LYS A 657 -21.20 -97.32 18.55
N GLU A 658 -22.48 -97.12 18.86
CA GLU A 658 -23.19 -97.86 19.92
C GLU A 658 -23.41 -99.33 19.60
N LYS A 659 -23.69 -99.66 18.33
CA LYS A 659 -23.93 -101.04 17.89
C LYS A 659 -22.64 -101.86 17.67
N GLY A 660 -21.52 -101.46 18.29
CA GLY A 660 -20.28 -102.23 18.27
C GLY A 660 -19.22 -101.77 17.28
N ARG A 661 -19.35 -100.57 16.69
CA ARG A 661 -18.34 -99.92 15.83
C ARG A 661 -18.05 -100.68 14.54
N ASN A 662 -17.06 -100.22 13.77
CA ASN A 662 -16.61 -100.84 12.50
C ASN A 662 -17.78 -101.23 11.59
N ARG A 663 -18.72 -100.31 11.36
CA ARG A 663 -19.93 -100.58 10.57
C ARG A 663 -20.49 -99.31 9.94
N VAL A 664 -21.35 -99.50 8.95
CA VAL A 664 -22.11 -98.44 8.29
C VAL A 664 -23.56 -98.46 8.80
N GLU A 665 -24.05 -97.32 9.26
CA GLU A 665 -25.45 -97.10 9.59
C GLU A 665 -26.03 -95.97 8.72
N VAL A 666 -27.32 -96.07 8.44
CA VAL A 666 -28.04 -95.11 7.58
C VAL A 666 -29.07 -94.35 8.40
N CYS A 667 -29.25 -93.06 8.13
CA CYS A 667 -30.39 -92.27 8.57
C CYS A 667 -31.34 -92.09 7.39
N LEU A 668 -32.51 -92.73 7.46
CA LEU A 668 -33.58 -92.56 6.46
C LEU A 668 -34.14 -91.14 6.49
#